data_AF-A0A663LQD4-F1
#
_entry.id   AF-A0A663LQD4-F1
#
_cell.length_a   1.000
_cell.length_b   1.000
_cell.length_c   1.000
_cell.angle_alpha   90.00
_cell.angle_beta   90.00
_cell.angle_gamma   90.00
#
_symmetry.space_group_name_H-M   'P 1'
#
loop_
_entity.id
_entity.type
_entity.pdbx_description
1 polymer ?
#
loop_
_entity_poly.entity_id
_entity_poly.type
_entity_poly.pdbx_seq_one_letter_code
_entity_poly.pdbx_strand_id
1 'polypeptide(L)'
;MFTLISAPPPLRMTQWYQLQQLDSKFLEQVHQLYDDSFPMEIRQYLAQWLENQDWEHAANNVSFATVLFHDLLSQLDDQFSRFLIENNFLLQHNIRKSKRNLQDNFQEDPIHMAMIIYNCLKEERKILNSAQLSNQMQVGSIQNTMTGMLDKQKELDVKVKAVKNSVIDVEQDIKTLEDMQDEYDFKCKTLQSREHESNGVSQEEYKKEQMNLQKMFLSLDLKRKEVVNKIIQLLNTTEHTQSALVKEELVEWKQRQQTACIGGPPNACLDQLQNWFTIVAESLQQVRQQLKKLEELEQKFTYDSDPITKNKQVLQDRTHNLFKQLIQSSFVVERQPCMPTHPQRPLVLKTGVQFTVKLRLLVKLQELNYNLKVKVLFDKDVTEKNSVKGFRKFNILGTNTKVMNMEESTNGSLAAEFRHLQLKEQKNAGSRTNEGPLIVTEELHSLSFETQLCQPGLVIDLETTSLPIVVISNVSQLPSGWASILWFNMLSTDPKNLSFFLNPPYAKWSKLSEVLSWQFSSVTKRGLNADQLSMLGEKLLGPTSGGSHDGLIPWTRFCKENISDKSFPFWLWIEGILELIKKHLLCLWNDGCIMGFISKEKERALLKDQSPGTFLLRFSESSKEGAITFTWVEGSQNEPQFHSVEPYTKKELSAVTFPDIIRNYKVMAAENIPENPLRFLYPDIPKDNAFGKYYSRPKEAPEPMDLDGPKGNGYIKTELISVSEVHPSRLQSPENLLPMSPEEFDEVSWMVSPAEIDTVVCIINQPFPGGLRWNFHFSFFFPFRHTSDT
;
A
#
# COMPACT_ATOMS: atom_id res chain seq x y z
N MET A 1 -21.57 25.04 -61.24
CA MET A 1 -20.66 24.00 -60.71
C MET A 1 -20.32 24.39 -59.29
N PHE A 2 -21.02 23.81 -58.32
CA PHE A 2 -20.66 23.93 -56.91
C PHE A 2 -19.57 22.90 -56.63
N THR A 3 -18.34 23.36 -56.38
CA THR A 3 -17.24 22.54 -55.90
C THR A 3 -17.49 22.16 -54.45
N LEU A 4 -17.71 20.86 -54.23
CA LEU A 4 -17.80 20.21 -52.93
C LEU A 4 -16.55 20.52 -52.09
N ILE A 5 -16.75 21.29 -51.03
CA ILE A 5 -15.81 21.38 -49.90
C ILE A 5 -15.90 20.02 -49.20
N SER A 6 -14.84 19.23 -49.34
CA SER A 6 -14.63 18.02 -48.54
C SER A 6 -14.72 18.40 -47.06
N ALA A 7 -15.67 17.80 -46.34
CA ALA A 7 -15.70 17.82 -44.89
C ALA A 7 -14.34 17.32 -44.34
N PRO A 8 -13.86 17.84 -43.19
CA PRO A 8 -12.70 17.28 -42.53
C PRO A 8 -13.00 15.81 -42.17
N PRO A 9 -12.02 14.90 -42.30
CA PRO A 9 -12.23 13.51 -41.90
C PRO A 9 -12.59 13.46 -40.41
N PRO A 10 -13.47 12.52 -39.99
CA PRO A 10 -13.82 12.37 -38.59
C PRO A 10 -12.54 12.16 -37.77
N LEU A 11 -12.39 12.92 -36.68
CA LEU A 11 -11.30 12.78 -35.71
C LEU A 11 -11.19 11.29 -35.32
N ARG A 12 -10.20 10.58 -35.88
CA ARG A 12 -9.84 9.25 -35.40
C ARG A 12 -9.53 9.38 -33.92
N MET A 13 -10.27 8.67 -33.07
CA MET A 13 -9.90 8.51 -31.67
C MET A 13 -8.48 7.97 -31.62
N THR A 14 -7.57 8.68 -30.97
CA THR A 14 -6.17 8.25 -30.85
C THR A 14 -6.10 6.96 -30.04
N GLN A 15 -5.09 6.14 -30.32
CA GLN A 15 -4.76 4.95 -29.54
C GLN A 15 -4.60 5.31 -28.06
N TRP A 16 -4.00 6.47 -27.78
CA TRP A 16 -3.86 6.99 -26.43
C TRP A 16 -5.19 7.16 -25.69
N TYR A 17 -6.19 7.75 -26.37
CA TYR A 17 -7.50 7.92 -25.76
C TYR A 17 -8.18 6.57 -25.48
N GLN A 18 -8.02 5.59 -26.37
CA GLN A 18 -8.57 4.25 -26.16
C GLN A 18 -7.96 3.56 -24.93
N LEU A 19 -6.65 3.72 -24.70
CA LEU A 19 -5.98 3.20 -23.50
C LEU A 19 -6.55 3.83 -22.23
N GLN A 20 -6.81 5.14 -22.23
CA GLN A 20 -7.35 5.87 -21.08
C GLN A 20 -8.76 5.41 -20.66
N GLN A 21 -9.49 4.72 -21.55
CA GLN A 21 -10.82 4.16 -21.24
C GLN A 21 -10.75 2.74 -20.66
N LEU A 22 -9.56 2.14 -20.55
CA LEU A 22 -9.41 0.80 -20.00
C LEU A 22 -9.50 0.80 -18.46
N ASP A 23 -9.80 -0.38 -17.90
CA ASP A 23 -9.77 -0.59 -16.45
C ASP A 23 -8.37 -0.30 -15.86
N SER A 24 -8.33 0.07 -14.59
CA SER A 24 -7.10 0.44 -13.86
C SER A 24 -5.98 -0.61 -13.96
N LYS A 25 -6.32 -1.89 -14.12
CA LYS A 25 -5.35 -2.98 -14.29
C LYS A 25 -4.51 -2.84 -15.56
N PHE A 26 -5.12 -2.39 -16.66
CA PHE A 26 -4.44 -2.18 -17.92
C PHE A 26 -3.70 -0.84 -17.94
N LEU A 27 -4.28 0.18 -17.29
CA LEU A 27 -3.60 1.47 -17.11
C LEU A 27 -2.29 1.33 -16.32
N GLU A 28 -2.23 0.44 -15.31
CA GLU A 28 -0.99 0.14 -14.59
C GLU A 28 0.08 -0.48 -15.51
N GLN A 29 -0.32 -1.34 -16.46
CA GLN A 29 0.61 -1.87 -17.46
C GLN A 29 1.13 -0.77 -18.39
N VAL A 30 0.25 0.17 -18.78
CA VAL A 30 0.66 1.35 -19.57
C VAL A 30 1.67 2.19 -18.78
N HIS A 31 1.45 2.42 -17.50
CA HIS A 31 2.39 3.16 -16.65
C HIS A 31 3.77 2.51 -16.58
N GLN A 32 3.86 1.18 -16.62
CA GLN A 32 5.13 0.46 -16.60
C GLN A 32 5.92 0.55 -17.92
N LEU A 33 5.30 0.97 -19.02
CA LEU A 33 5.96 1.15 -20.32
C LEU A 33 6.73 2.47 -20.43
N TYR A 34 6.37 3.49 -19.65
CA TYR A 34 6.92 4.84 -19.75
C TYR A 34 7.85 5.14 -18.59
N ASP A 35 9.08 5.52 -18.90
CA ASP A 35 10.10 5.94 -17.96
C ASP A 35 10.82 7.22 -18.44
N ASP A 36 11.91 7.61 -17.77
CA ASP A 36 12.67 8.81 -18.13
C ASP A 36 13.34 8.73 -19.52
N SER A 37 13.42 7.54 -20.14
CA SER A 37 13.95 7.38 -21.50
C SER A 37 12.97 7.91 -22.54
N PHE A 38 11.67 7.66 -22.38
CA PHE A 38 10.63 8.23 -23.23
C PHE A 38 9.46 8.75 -22.36
N PRO A 39 9.45 10.05 -22.03
CA PRO A 39 8.48 10.61 -21.10
C PRO A 39 7.02 10.48 -21.57
N MET A 40 6.14 10.03 -20.67
CA MET A 40 4.70 9.87 -20.93
C MET A 40 4.04 11.19 -21.35
N GLU A 41 4.56 12.34 -20.92
CA GLU A 41 4.07 13.66 -21.33
C GLU A 41 4.19 13.87 -22.84
N ILE A 42 5.31 13.44 -23.43
CA ILE A 42 5.54 13.52 -24.88
C ILE A 42 4.55 12.60 -25.58
N ARG A 43 4.42 11.36 -25.10
CA ARG A 43 3.44 10.39 -25.62
C ARG A 43 2.03 10.94 -25.65
N GLN A 44 1.61 11.63 -24.59
CA GLN A 44 0.26 12.17 -24.42
C GLN A 44 0.01 13.40 -25.30
N TYR A 45 0.85 14.43 -25.21
CA TYR A 45 0.60 15.70 -25.91
C TYR A 45 0.84 15.62 -27.41
N LEU A 46 1.67 14.67 -27.85
CA LEU A 46 1.99 14.44 -29.26
C LEU A 46 1.36 13.15 -29.78
N ALA A 47 0.37 12.59 -29.07
CA ALA A 47 -0.20 11.28 -29.36
C ALA A 47 -0.60 11.12 -30.84
N GLN A 48 -1.35 12.09 -31.37
CA GLN A 48 -1.80 12.05 -32.75
C GLN A 48 -0.64 12.12 -33.75
N TRP A 49 0.42 12.91 -33.46
CA TRP A 49 1.57 13.00 -34.35
C TRP A 49 2.39 11.72 -34.31
N LEU A 50 2.68 11.19 -33.12
CA LEU A 50 3.45 9.96 -32.89
C LEU A 50 2.77 8.76 -33.55
N GLU A 51 1.45 8.60 -33.40
CA GLU A 51 0.70 7.48 -33.97
C GLU A 51 0.63 7.48 -35.50
N ASN A 52 0.91 8.62 -36.14
CA ASN A 52 0.88 8.77 -37.60
C ASN A 52 2.24 8.53 -38.28
N GLN A 53 3.35 8.47 -37.53
CA GLN A 53 4.68 8.24 -38.12
C GLN A 53 4.99 6.75 -38.29
N ASP A 54 5.81 6.43 -39.29
CA ASP A 54 6.31 5.07 -39.53
C ASP A 54 7.59 4.79 -38.74
N TRP A 55 7.42 4.51 -37.44
CA TRP A 55 8.53 4.20 -36.54
C TRP A 55 9.22 2.86 -36.86
N GLU A 56 8.53 1.94 -37.55
CA GLU A 56 9.12 0.66 -37.97
C GLU A 56 10.17 0.87 -39.07
N HIS A 57 9.86 1.74 -40.03
CA HIS A 57 10.84 2.16 -41.03
C HIS A 57 12.00 2.93 -40.41
N ALA A 58 11.71 3.84 -39.47
CA ALA A 58 12.71 4.66 -38.79
C ALA A 58 13.69 3.84 -37.96
N ALA A 59 13.23 2.79 -37.27
CA ALA A 59 14.09 1.89 -36.51
C ALA A 59 15.12 1.13 -37.37
N ASN A 60 14.98 1.12 -38.69
CA ASN A 60 15.87 0.44 -39.63
C ASN A 60 16.64 1.40 -40.55
N ASN A 61 16.38 2.72 -40.49
CA ASN A 61 16.97 3.71 -41.39
C ASN A 61 17.41 4.97 -40.64
N VAL A 62 18.73 5.16 -40.51
CA VAL A 62 19.35 6.26 -39.77
C VAL A 62 18.91 7.64 -40.28
N SER A 63 18.85 7.81 -41.60
CA SER A 63 18.51 9.10 -42.21
C SER A 63 17.06 9.50 -41.91
N PHE A 64 16.14 8.53 -41.98
CA PHE A 64 14.73 8.75 -41.67
C PHE A 64 14.50 8.95 -40.17
N ALA A 65 15.20 8.19 -39.32
CA ALA A 65 15.17 8.38 -37.86
C ALA A 65 15.65 9.78 -37.45
N THR A 66 16.71 10.28 -38.10
CA THR A 66 17.26 11.63 -37.81
C THR A 66 16.27 12.74 -38.20
N VAL A 67 15.58 12.60 -39.33
CA VAL A 67 14.53 13.54 -39.75
C VAL A 67 13.37 13.54 -38.74
N LEU A 68 12.84 12.35 -38.41
CA LEU A 68 11.74 12.24 -37.44
C LEU A 68 12.11 12.75 -36.05
N PHE A 69 13.38 12.61 -35.64
CA PHE A 69 13.88 13.17 -34.39
C PHE A 69 13.80 14.69 -34.38
N HIS A 70 14.29 15.36 -35.43
CA HIS A 70 14.20 16.82 -35.52
C HIS A 70 12.75 17.30 -35.66
N ASP A 71 11.90 16.56 -36.39
CA ASP A 71 10.47 16.86 -36.47
C ASP A 71 9.80 16.75 -35.11
N LEU A 72 10.12 15.72 -34.31
CA LEU A 72 9.63 15.57 -32.94
C LEU A 72 10.03 16.76 -32.05
N LEU A 73 11.28 17.23 -32.16
CA LEU A 73 11.74 18.42 -31.44
C LEU A 73 10.98 19.68 -31.86
N SER A 74 10.70 19.84 -33.16
CA SER A 74 9.88 20.94 -33.67
C SER A 74 8.45 20.88 -33.14
N GLN A 75 7.86 19.68 -33.09
CA GLN A 75 6.53 19.52 -32.51
C GLN A 75 6.50 19.86 -31.01
N LEU A 76 7.58 19.57 -30.27
CA LEU A 76 7.70 19.99 -28.87
C LEU A 76 7.80 21.51 -28.72
N ASP A 77 8.43 22.22 -29.65
CA ASP A 77 8.46 23.69 -29.68
C ASP A 77 7.07 24.29 -29.95
N ASP A 78 6.30 23.67 -30.83
CA ASP A 78 4.91 24.05 -31.08
C ASP A 78 4.05 23.84 -29.84
N GLN A 79 4.19 22.70 -29.14
CA GLN A 79 3.49 22.45 -27.88
C GLN A 79 3.91 23.42 -26.78
N PHE A 80 5.20 23.73 -26.68
CA PHE A 80 5.71 24.73 -25.74
C PHE A 80 5.05 26.10 -25.98
N SER A 81 4.91 26.50 -27.25
CA SER A 81 4.26 27.76 -27.63
C SER A 81 2.76 27.77 -27.28
N ARG A 82 2.06 26.63 -27.42
CA ARG A 82 0.67 26.49 -26.98
C ARG A 82 0.54 26.65 -25.46
N PHE A 83 1.40 26.00 -24.68
CA PHE A 83 1.40 26.14 -23.22
C PHE A 83 1.81 27.54 -22.75
N LEU A 84 2.59 28.26 -23.56
CA LEU A 84 2.94 29.66 -23.33
C LEU A 84 1.71 30.56 -23.46
N ILE A 85 0.86 30.33 -24.46
CA ILE A 85 -0.42 31.05 -24.62
C ILE A 85 -1.37 30.75 -23.45
N GLU A 86 -1.43 29.51 -22.99
CA GLU A 86 -2.27 29.07 -21.87
C GLU A 86 -1.74 29.49 -20.48
N ASN A 87 -0.55 30.11 -20.42
CA ASN A 87 0.15 30.45 -19.17
C ASN A 87 0.33 29.27 -18.20
N ASN A 88 0.39 28.03 -18.70
CA ASN A 88 0.58 26.85 -17.88
C ASN A 88 2.07 26.64 -17.56
N PHE A 89 2.56 27.33 -16.52
CA PHE A 89 3.97 27.30 -16.13
C PHE A 89 4.52 25.89 -15.89
N LEU A 90 3.71 25.01 -15.30
CA LEU A 90 4.11 23.63 -15.02
C LEU A 90 4.38 22.84 -16.31
N LEU A 91 3.44 22.88 -17.27
CA LEU A 91 3.59 22.17 -18.53
C LEU A 91 4.69 22.77 -19.40
N GLN A 92 4.89 24.09 -19.37
CA GLN A 92 6.03 24.75 -20.01
C GLN A 92 7.36 24.22 -19.47
N HIS A 93 7.50 24.13 -18.14
CA HIS A 93 8.70 23.60 -17.50
C HIS A 93 8.94 22.13 -17.87
N ASN A 94 7.89 21.30 -17.80
CA ASN A 94 7.98 19.87 -18.07
C ASN A 94 8.37 19.61 -19.54
N ILE A 95 7.70 20.22 -20.51
CA ILE A 95 8.04 20.05 -21.94
C ILE A 95 9.47 20.50 -22.23
N ARG A 96 9.91 21.61 -21.63
CA ARG A 96 11.29 22.08 -21.80
C ARG A 96 12.32 21.07 -21.27
N LYS A 97 12.03 20.43 -20.14
CA LYS A 97 12.87 19.37 -19.57
C LYS A 97 12.85 18.12 -20.44
N SER A 98 11.66 17.66 -20.85
CA SER A 98 11.49 16.49 -21.71
C SER A 98 12.19 16.65 -23.06
N LYS A 99 12.13 17.84 -23.68
CA LYS A 99 12.87 18.16 -24.90
C LYS A 99 14.38 18.04 -24.69
N ARG A 100 14.92 18.62 -23.61
CA ARG A 100 16.35 18.54 -23.30
C ARG A 100 16.80 17.09 -23.07
N ASN A 101 16.04 16.32 -22.30
CA ASN A 101 16.33 14.91 -22.07
C ASN A 101 16.35 14.09 -23.38
N LEU A 102 15.39 14.32 -24.29
CA LEU A 102 15.41 13.67 -25.60
C LEU A 102 16.64 14.06 -26.42
N GLN A 103 17.04 15.33 -26.38
CA GLN A 103 18.25 15.82 -27.07
C GLN A 103 19.51 15.13 -26.54
N ASP A 104 19.72 15.18 -25.23
CA ASP A 104 20.94 14.65 -24.62
C ASP A 104 21.06 13.12 -24.79
N ASN A 105 19.94 12.39 -24.82
CA ASN A 105 19.94 10.92 -24.88
C ASN A 105 19.94 10.33 -26.30
N PHE A 106 19.35 11.01 -27.29
CA PHE A 106 19.08 10.42 -28.60
C PHE A 106 19.60 11.21 -29.80
N GLN A 107 20.19 12.39 -29.59
CA GLN A 107 20.76 13.17 -30.69
C GLN A 107 21.89 12.41 -31.41
N GLU A 108 22.69 11.64 -30.67
CA GLU A 108 23.78 10.82 -31.23
C GLU A 108 23.30 9.43 -31.70
N ASP A 109 22.13 8.96 -31.25
CA ASP A 109 21.52 7.70 -31.69
C ASP A 109 19.98 7.80 -31.90
N PRO A 110 19.53 8.42 -33.01
CA PRO A 110 18.11 8.56 -33.32
C PRO A 110 17.40 7.23 -33.60
N ILE A 111 18.14 6.19 -34.00
CA ILE A 111 17.60 4.86 -34.31
C ILE A 111 17.09 4.22 -33.03
N HIS A 112 17.86 4.32 -31.95
CA HIS A 112 17.45 3.81 -30.65
C HIS A 112 16.15 4.45 -30.16
N MET A 113 15.99 5.76 -30.34
CA MET A 113 14.72 6.45 -30.05
C MET A 113 13.57 5.89 -30.88
N ALA A 114 13.75 5.74 -32.20
CA ALA A 114 12.71 5.19 -33.07
C ALA A 114 12.30 3.78 -32.66
N MET A 115 13.26 2.95 -32.23
CA MET A 115 13.01 1.61 -31.70
C MET A 115 12.21 1.66 -30.39
N ILE A 116 12.52 2.58 -29.46
CA ILE A 116 11.77 2.76 -28.22
C ILE A 116 10.32 3.14 -28.53
N ILE A 117 10.09 4.17 -29.36
CA ILE A 117 8.74 4.65 -29.69
C ILE A 117 7.94 3.54 -30.39
N TYR A 118 8.55 2.83 -31.34
CA TYR A 118 7.93 1.69 -32.01
C TYR A 118 7.50 0.60 -31.01
N ASN A 119 8.39 0.21 -30.10
CA ASN A 119 8.13 -0.81 -29.10
C ASN A 119 7.03 -0.38 -28.13
N CYS A 120 7.05 0.87 -27.64
CA CYS A 120 5.99 1.41 -26.77
C CYS A 120 4.62 1.35 -27.46
N LEU A 121 4.50 1.86 -28.70
CA LEU A 121 3.23 1.85 -29.45
C LEU A 121 2.75 0.42 -29.78
N LYS A 122 3.69 -0.52 -29.95
CA LYS A 122 3.39 -1.93 -30.20
C LYS A 122 2.90 -2.65 -28.94
N GLU A 123 3.53 -2.40 -27.79
CA GLU A 123 3.09 -2.95 -26.50
C GLU A 123 1.73 -2.37 -26.09
N GLU A 124 1.50 -1.08 -26.31
CA GLU A 124 0.17 -0.47 -26.11
C GLU A 124 -0.93 -1.18 -26.92
N ARG A 125 -0.66 -1.55 -28.18
CA ARG A 125 -1.60 -2.32 -29.02
C ARG A 125 -1.86 -3.71 -28.43
N LYS A 126 -0.85 -4.36 -27.87
CA LYS A 126 -1.02 -5.65 -27.18
C LYS A 126 -1.89 -5.51 -25.93
N ILE A 127 -1.74 -4.43 -25.17
CA ILE A 127 -2.58 -4.13 -24.00
C ILE A 127 -4.03 -3.91 -24.41
N LEU A 128 -4.29 -3.15 -25.49
CA LEU A 128 -5.65 -2.97 -26.01
C LEU A 128 -6.29 -4.29 -26.44
N ASN A 129 -5.53 -5.13 -27.16
CA ASN A 129 -6.02 -6.43 -27.61
C ASN A 129 -6.31 -7.36 -26.41
N SER A 130 -5.46 -7.36 -25.39
CA SER A 130 -5.67 -8.19 -24.18
C SER A 130 -6.88 -7.72 -23.37
N ALA A 131 -7.13 -6.41 -23.30
CA ALA A 131 -8.33 -5.86 -22.67
C ALA A 131 -9.63 -6.21 -23.42
N GLN A 132 -9.59 -6.20 -24.76
CA GLN A 132 -10.73 -6.65 -25.56
C GLN A 132 -11.05 -8.14 -25.34
N LEU A 133 -10.02 -8.98 -25.27
CA LEU A 133 -10.15 -10.40 -24.95
C LEU A 133 -10.71 -10.62 -23.53
N SER A 134 -10.26 -9.84 -22.53
CA SER A 134 -10.79 -9.98 -21.16
C SER A 134 -12.26 -9.57 -21.05
N ASN A 135 -12.67 -8.53 -21.78
CA ASN A 135 -14.05 -8.04 -21.79
C ASN A 135 -15.01 -9.05 -22.45
N GLN A 136 -14.54 -9.81 -23.43
CA GLN A 136 -15.34 -10.89 -24.05
C GLN A 136 -15.51 -12.10 -23.12
N MET A 137 -14.55 -12.36 -22.21
CA MET A 137 -14.61 -13.48 -21.26
C MET A 137 -15.30 -13.14 -19.92
N GLN A 138 -15.54 -11.86 -19.61
CA GLN A 138 -16.07 -11.39 -18.31
C GLN A 138 -17.53 -10.92 -18.33
N VAL A 139 -18.43 -11.54 -19.10
CA VAL A 139 -19.88 -11.21 -19.07
C VAL A 139 -20.59 -11.72 -17.78
N GLY A 140 -19.97 -11.76 -16.60
CA GLY A 140 -20.73 -12.28 -15.45
C GLY A 140 -20.23 -12.30 -14.01
N SER A 141 -19.11 -11.67 -13.60
CA SER A 141 -18.73 -11.79 -12.17
C SER A 141 -18.05 -10.59 -11.51
N ILE A 142 -17.20 -9.84 -12.20
CA ILE A 142 -16.33 -8.84 -11.52
C ILE A 142 -16.90 -7.41 -11.58
N GLN A 143 -17.75 -7.08 -12.56
CA GLN A 143 -18.35 -5.74 -12.64
C GLN A 143 -19.26 -5.43 -11.43
N ASN A 144 -20.00 -6.41 -10.90
CA ASN A 144 -21.04 -6.20 -9.87
C ASN A 144 -20.54 -5.59 -8.54
N THR A 145 -19.28 -5.80 -8.14
CA THR A 145 -18.80 -5.30 -6.84
C THR A 145 -18.34 -3.84 -6.93
N MET A 146 -17.71 -3.45 -8.04
CA MET A 146 -17.20 -2.08 -8.22
C MET A 146 -18.29 -1.11 -8.68
N THR A 147 -19.23 -1.53 -9.54
CA THR A 147 -20.46 -0.76 -9.79
C THR A 147 -21.35 -0.70 -8.55
N GLY A 148 -21.48 -1.79 -7.79
CA GLY A 148 -22.25 -1.80 -6.54
C GLY A 148 -21.73 -0.80 -5.49
N MET A 149 -20.42 -0.62 -5.33
CA MET A 149 -19.86 0.42 -4.45
C MET A 149 -20.11 1.83 -5.00
N LEU A 150 -19.91 2.06 -6.30
CA LEU A 150 -20.18 3.37 -6.93
C LEU A 150 -21.66 3.76 -6.85
N ASP A 151 -22.57 2.80 -6.97
CA ASP A 151 -24.00 3.04 -6.91
C ASP A 151 -24.47 3.36 -5.48
N LYS A 152 -23.93 2.66 -4.46
CA LYS A 152 -24.15 3.00 -3.04
C LYS A 152 -23.69 4.42 -2.71
N GLN A 153 -22.51 4.81 -3.18
CA GLN A 153 -21.98 6.15 -2.94
C GLN A 153 -22.86 7.24 -3.58
N LYS A 154 -23.31 7.02 -4.83
CA LYS A 154 -24.24 7.94 -5.51
C LYS A 154 -25.58 8.03 -4.79
N GLU A 155 -26.11 6.91 -4.30
CA GLU A 155 -27.36 6.90 -3.54
C GLU A 155 -27.23 7.73 -2.25
N LEU A 156 -26.12 7.59 -1.54
CA LEU A 156 -25.86 8.36 -0.32
C LEU A 156 -25.66 9.86 -0.62
N ASP A 157 -24.97 10.20 -1.71
CA ASP A 157 -24.86 11.58 -2.18
C ASP A 157 -26.23 12.22 -2.43
N VAL A 158 -27.16 11.49 -3.05
CA VAL A 158 -28.54 11.95 -3.28
C VAL A 158 -29.27 12.16 -1.96
N LYS A 159 -29.16 11.22 -1.01
CA LYS A 159 -29.79 11.34 0.32
C LYS A 159 -29.24 12.53 1.12
N VAL A 160 -27.93 12.73 1.13
CA VAL A 160 -27.28 13.87 1.82
C VAL A 160 -27.71 15.21 1.20
N LYS A 161 -27.77 15.29 -0.14
CA LYS A 161 -28.30 16.48 -0.83
C LYS A 161 -29.78 16.73 -0.53
N ALA A 162 -30.58 15.67 -0.45
CA ALA A 162 -31.99 15.78 -0.09
C ALA A 162 -32.18 16.35 1.33
N VAL A 163 -31.36 15.92 2.31
CA VAL A 163 -31.36 16.50 3.66
C VAL A 163 -31.06 18.00 3.61
N LYS A 164 -29.99 18.39 2.90
CA LYS A 164 -29.60 19.80 2.76
C LYS A 164 -30.71 20.66 2.14
N ASN A 165 -31.33 20.19 1.05
CA ASN A 165 -32.39 20.93 0.38
C ASN A 165 -33.63 21.09 1.27
N SER A 166 -34.04 20.03 1.96
CA SER A 166 -35.17 20.08 2.90
C SER A 166 -34.94 21.06 4.07
N VAL A 167 -33.70 21.24 4.52
CA VAL A 167 -33.37 22.24 5.57
C VAL A 167 -33.56 23.65 5.03
N ILE A 168 -33.12 23.93 3.81
CA ILE A 168 -33.28 25.23 3.15
C ILE A 168 -34.78 25.54 2.94
N ASP A 169 -35.57 24.54 2.54
CA ASP A 169 -37.02 24.70 2.38
C ASP A 169 -37.70 25.04 3.72
N VAL A 170 -37.32 24.37 4.82
CA VAL A 170 -37.83 24.66 6.17
C VAL A 170 -37.43 26.06 6.64
N GLU A 171 -36.19 26.49 6.37
CA GLU A 171 -35.74 27.84 6.69
C GLU A 171 -36.58 28.91 5.98
N GLN A 172 -36.85 28.71 4.70
CA GLN A 172 -37.70 29.62 3.92
C GLN A 172 -39.14 29.65 4.45
N ASP A 173 -39.69 28.51 4.85
CA ASP A 173 -41.01 28.44 5.48
C ASP A 173 -41.06 29.16 6.84
N ILE A 174 -39.99 29.07 7.65
CA ILE A 174 -39.90 29.76 8.94
C ILE A 174 -39.82 31.27 8.75
N LYS A 175 -39.06 31.74 7.76
CA LYS A 175 -39.02 33.16 7.41
C LYS A 175 -40.40 33.67 7.01
N THR A 176 -41.10 32.91 6.16
CA THR A 176 -42.48 33.24 5.75
C THR A 176 -43.42 33.26 6.96
N LEU A 177 -43.27 32.31 7.89
CA LEU A 177 -44.06 32.27 9.12
C LEU A 177 -43.78 33.48 10.03
N GLU A 178 -42.52 33.90 10.17
CA GLU A 178 -42.14 35.11 10.90
C GLU A 178 -42.78 36.36 10.30
N ASP A 179 -42.67 36.54 8.98
CA ASP A 179 -43.26 37.70 8.28
C ASP A 179 -44.79 37.74 8.47
N MET A 180 -45.48 36.60 8.34
CA MET A 180 -46.92 36.49 8.56
C MET A 180 -47.30 36.82 10.01
N GLN A 181 -46.48 36.43 10.98
CA GLN A 181 -46.75 36.66 12.40
C GLN A 181 -46.52 38.13 12.76
N ASP A 182 -45.49 38.76 12.22
CA ASP A 182 -45.22 40.19 12.44
C ASP A 182 -46.32 41.05 11.76
N GLU A 183 -46.82 40.67 10.58
CA GLU A 183 -47.97 41.33 9.95
C GLU A 183 -49.25 41.19 10.79
N TYR A 184 -49.49 40.00 11.35
CA TYR A 184 -50.61 39.73 12.24
C TYR A 184 -50.54 40.57 13.53
N ASP A 185 -49.36 40.64 14.17
CA ASP A 185 -49.12 41.45 15.37
C ASP A 185 -49.34 42.94 15.08
N PHE A 186 -48.82 43.45 13.96
CA PHE A 186 -49.02 44.82 13.52
C PHE A 186 -50.50 45.16 13.33
N LYS A 187 -51.26 44.28 12.66
CA LYS A 187 -52.71 44.46 12.46
C LYS A 187 -53.48 44.38 13.78
N CYS A 188 -53.14 43.47 14.68
CA CYS A 188 -53.76 43.39 16.02
C CYS A 188 -53.56 44.69 16.80
N LYS A 189 -52.33 45.21 16.87
CA LYS A 189 -52.02 46.46 17.57
C LYS A 189 -52.70 47.69 16.93
N THR A 190 -52.80 47.71 15.60
CA THR A 190 -53.49 48.78 14.86
C THR A 190 -55.00 48.80 15.18
N LEU A 191 -55.62 47.64 15.29
CA LEU A 191 -57.03 47.52 15.70
C LEU A 191 -57.26 47.94 17.15
N GLN A 192 -56.42 47.48 18.08
CA GLN A 192 -56.52 47.83 19.51
C GLN A 192 -56.31 49.33 19.77
N SER A 193 -55.42 49.98 19.04
CA SER A 193 -55.20 51.43 19.17
C SER A 193 -56.38 52.26 18.66
N ARG A 194 -57.08 51.80 17.62
CA ARG A 194 -58.29 52.45 17.08
C ARG A 194 -59.53 52.29 17.97
N GLU A 195 -59.60 51.27 18.81
CA GLU A 195 -60.70 51.14 19.81
C GLU A 195 -60.69 52.26 20.85
N HIS A 196 -59.56 52.93 21.06
CA HIS A 196 -59.39 54.01 22.03
C HIS A 196 -59.57 55.43 21.43
N GLU A 197 -59.82 55.57 20.13
CA GLU A 197 -60.04 56.86 19.47
C GLU A 197 -61.54 57.26 19.44
N SER A 198 -61.84 58.52 19.74
CA SER A 198 -63.20 59.05 19.97
C SER A 198 -64.06 59.19 18.70
N ASN A 199 -63.49 58.94 17.51
CA ASN A 199 -64.19 58.92 16.23
C ASN A 199 -64.25 57.47 15.71
N GLY A 200 -65.28 56.74 16.14
CA GLY A 200 -65.43 55.32 15.87
C GLY A 200 -65.61 54.97 14.40
N VAL A 201 -64.82 54.00 13.93
CA VAL A 201 -65.03 53.23 12.71
C VAL A 201 -66.41 52.55 12.75
N SER A 202 -67.06 52.36 11.60
CA SER A 202 -68.40 51.74 11.56
C SER A 202 -68.38 50.32 12.16
N GLN A 203 -69.45 49.94 12.87
CA GLN A 203 -69.54 48.64 13.57
C GLN A 203 -69.41 47.44 12.61
N GLU A 204 -69.70 47.63 11.33
CA GLU A 204 -69.53 46.64 10.26
C GLU A 204 -68.07 46.49 9.80
N GLU A 205 -67.33 47.59 9.67
CA GLU A 205 -65.90 47.58 9.33
C GLU A 205 -65.08 46.93 10.45
N TYR A 206 -65.41 47.20 11.71
CA TYR A 206 -64.78 46.56 12.86
C TYR A 206 -64.99 45.03 12.86
N LYS A 207 -66.23 44.56 12.62
CA LYS A 207 -66.52 43.11 12.49
C LYS A 207 -65.77 42.47 11.32
N LYS A 208 -65.63 43.17 10.20
CA LYS A 208 -64.91 42.70 9.02
C LYS A 208 -63.41 42.57 9.29
N GLU A 209 -62.82 43.53 9.97
CA GLU A 209 -61.42 43.47 10.41
C GLU A 209 -61.17 42.37 11.44
N GLN A 210 -62.09 42.17 12.39
CA GLN A 210 -62.02 41.07 13.36
C GLN A 210 -62.10 39.68 12.70
N MET A 211 -62.94 39.53 11.67
CA MET A 211 -63.02 38.31 10.86
C MET A 211 -61.74 38.08 10.04
N ASN A 212 -61.09 39.14 9.57
CA ASN A 212 -59.79 39.05 8.90
C ASN A 212 -58.67 38.62 9.85
N LEU A 213 -58.65 39.13 11.09
CA LEU A 213 -57.71 38.66 12.11
C LEU A 213 -57.89 37.18 12.44
N GLN A 214 -59.13 36.69 12.56
CA GLN A 214 -59.39 35.26 12.75
C GLN A 214 -58.86 34.41 11.58
N LYS A 215 -59.02 34.87 10.33
CA LYS A 215 -58.45 34.20 9.16
C LYS A 215 -56.93 34.17 9.20
N MET A 216 -56.30 35.28 9.58
CA MET A 216 -54.83 35.34 9.72
C MET A 216 -54.33 34.41 10.82
N PHE A 217 -55.02 34.33 11.96
CA PHE A 217 -54.71 33.38 13.04
C PHE A 217 -54.80 31.93 12.57
N LEU A 218 -55.89 31.54 11.89
CA LEU A 218 -56.03 30.21 11.31
C LEU A 218 -54.91 29.89 10.30
N SER A 219 -54.54 30.87 9.48
CA SER A 219 -53.43 30.72 8.53
C SER A 219 -52.08 30.54 9.24
N LEU A 220 -51.85 31.24 10.35
CA LEU A 220 -50.66 31.08 11.18
C LEU A 220 -50.61 29.70 11.83
N ASP A 221 -51.71 29.23 12.43
CA ASP A 221 -51.77 27.88 13.03
C ASP A 221 -51.51 26.78 12.00
N LEU A 222 -52.11 26.88 10.81
CA LEU A 222 -51.85 25.95 9.71
C LEU A 222 -50.37 25.97 9.28
N LYS A 223 -49.78 27.17 9.16
CA LYS A 223 -48.37 27.29 8.78
C LYS A 223 -47.42 26.77 9.86
N ARG A 224 -47.71 27.02 11.14
CA ARG A 224 -46.94 26.43 12.27
C ARG A 224 -47.00 24.91 12.25
N LYS A 225 -48.17 24.31 12.02
CA LYS A 225 -48.34 22.85 11.88
C LYS A 225 -47.55 22.30 10.69
N GLU A 226 -47.59 22.99 9.55
CA GLU A 226 -46.84 22.61 8.35
C GLU A 226 -45.33 22.60 8.62
N VAL A 227 -44.79 23.67 9.20
CA VAL A 227 -43.36 23.80 9.53
C VAL A 227 -42.92 22.70 10.50
N VAL A 228 -43.68 22.48 11.59
CA VAL A 228 -43.37 21.43 12.57
C VAL A 228 -43.37 20.04 11.91
N ASN A 229 -44.34 19.74 11.05
CA ASN A 229 -44.39 18.47 10.33
C ASN A 229 -43.19 18.30 9.37
N LYS A 230 -42.80 19.35 8.65
CA LYS A 230 -41.62 19.32 7.78
C LYS A 230 -40.33 19.10 8.58
N ILE A 231 -40.17 19.72 9.74
CA ILE A 231 -39.03 19.47 10.64
C ILE A 231 -39.00 18.02 11.11
N ILE A 232 -40.15 17.44 11.47
CA ILE A 232 -40.23 16.02 11.87
C ILE A 232 -39.79 15.09 10.72
N GLN A 233 -40.30 15.33 9.51
CA GLN A 233 -39.93 14.56 8.32
C GLN A 233 -38.43 14.71 8.00
N LEU A 234 -37.90 15.93 8.09
CA LEU A 234 -36.48 16.21 7.91
C LEU A 234 -35.62 15.44 8.92
N LEU A 235 -35.97 15.45 10.20
CA LEU A 235 -35.24 14.70 11.23
C LEU A 235 -35.29 13.18 10.97
N ASN A 236 -36.42 12.65 10.51
CA ASN A 236 -36.53 11.24 10.13
C ASN A 236 -35.59 10.90 8.97
N THR A 237 -35.60 11.67 7.88
CA THR A 237 -34.71 11.45 6.72
C THR A 237 -33.25 11.60 7.11
N THR A 238 -32.94 12.56 7.98
CA THR A 238 -31.59 12.79 8.52
C THR A 238 -31.10 11.61 9.34
N GLU A 239 -31.95 11.06 10.22
CA GLU A 239 -31.64 9.88 11.04
C GLU A 239 -31.34 8.64 10.19
N HIS A 240 -32.15 8.39 9.14
CA HIS A 240 -31.91 7.28 8.21
C HIS A 240 -30.60 7.45 7.45
N THR A 241 -30.33 8.67 6.95
CA THR A 241 -29.10 8.99 6.22
C THR A 241 -27.87 8.87 7.13
N GLN A 242 -27.96 9.37 8.36
CA GLN A 242 -26.92 9.26 9.38
C GLN A 242 -26.65 7.80 9.76
N SER A 243 -27.69 6.95 9.87
CA SER A 243 -27.50 5.53 10.18
C SER A 243 -26.71 4.82 9.09
N ALA A 244 -27.01 5.08 7.80
CA ALA A 244 -26.24 4.53 6.68
C ALA A 244 -24.79 5.03 6.70
N LEU A 245 -24.59 6.34 6.89
CA LEU A 245 -23.26 6.95 6.95
C LEU A 245 -22.38 6.38 8.09
N VAL A 246 -22.94 6.20 9.29
CA VAL A 246 -22.19 5.78 10.49
C VAL A 246 -22.03 4.26 10.57
N LYS A 247 -23.06 3.47 10.23
CA LYS A 247 -23.03 2.02 10.42
C LYS A 247 -22.53 1.25 9.21
N GLU A 248 -22.61 1.82 8.01
CA GLU A 248 -22.17 1.18 6.78
C GLU A 248 -20.87 1.82 6.29
N GLU A 249 -20.93 3.04 5.75
CA GLU A 249 -19.78 3.67 5.08
C GLU A 249 -18.57 3.87 5.99
N LEU A 250 -18.79 4.37 7.21
CA LEU A 250 -17.71 4.57 8.18
C LEU A 250 -17.09 3.23 8.65
N VAL A 251 -17.90 2.19 8.81
CA VAL A 251 -17.42 0.86 9.22
C VAL A 251 -16.63 0.21 8.10
N GLU A 252 -17.13 0.27 6.86
CA GLU A 252 -16.40 -0.20 5.69
C GLU A 252 -15.09 0.57 5.51
N TRP A 253 -15.07 1.89 5.70
CA TRP A 253 -13.83 2.66 5.64
C TRP A 253 -12.83 2.26 6.72
N LYS A 254 -13.29 2.00 7.96
CA LYS A 254 -12.42 1.48 9.04
C LYS A 254 -11.86 0.10 8.69
N GLN A 255 -12.66 -0.78 8.09
CA GLN A 255 -12.20 -2.09 7.63
C GLN A 255 -11.17 -1.95 6.50
N ARG A 256 -11.42 -1.08 5.52
CA ARG A 256 -10.47 -0.76 4.44
C ARG A 256 -9.18 -0.17 5.00
N GLN A 257 -9.26 0.68 6.03
CA GLN A 257 -8.08 1.21 6.72
C GLN A 257 -7.27 0.10 7.40
N GLN A 258 -7.92 -0.86 8.08
CA GLN A 258 -7.24 -2.03 8.66
C GLN A 258 -6.50 -2.84 7.59
N THR A 259 -7.17 -3.15 6.48
CA THR A 259 -6.60 -3.88 5.35
C THR A 259 -5.44 -3.12 4.69
N ALA A 260 -5.57 -1.82 4.50
CA ALA A 260 -4.50 -0.98 3.97
C ALA A 260 -3.29 -0.91 4.92
N CYS A 261 -3.51 -0.90 6.24
CA CYS A 261 -2.42 -0.92 7.22
C CYS A 261 -1.56 -2.18 7.10
N ILE A 262 -2.12 -3.32 6.72
CA ILE A 262 -1.39 -4.58 6.51
C ILE A 262 -0.84 -4.76 5.08
N GLY A 263 -0.89 -3.71 4.24
CA GLY A 263 -0.33 -3.71 2.89
C GLY A 263 -1.33 -4.03 1.78
N GLY A 264 -2.62 -4.10 2.10
CA GLY A 264 -3.69 -4.23 1.10
C GLY A 264 -3.87 -2.99 0.22
N PRO A 265 -4.93 -2.95 -0.61
CA PRO A 265 -5.13 -1.87 -1.58
C PRO A 265 -5.21 -0.51 -0.88
N PRO A 266 -4.78 0.58 -1.57
CA PRO A 266 -4.80 1.92 -1.00
C PRO A 266 -6.18 2.29 -0.46
N ASN A 267 -6.23 2.81 0.77
CA ASN A 267 -7.49 3.23 1.38
C ASN A 267 -8.07 4.45 0.65
N ALA A 268 -9.40 4.49 0.52
CA ALA A 268 -10.11 5.66 0.03
C ALA A 268 -9.85 6.86 0.96
N CYS A 269 -9.62 8.04 0.35
CA CYS A 269 -9.42 9.26 1.12
C CYS A 269 -10.68 9.61 1.92
N LEU A 270 -10.48 10.26 3.07
CA LEU A 270 -11.57 10.66 3.96
C LEU A 270 -12.43 11.80 3.42
N ASP A 271 -12.07 12.41 2.28
CA ASP A 271 -12.68 13.64 1.80
C ASP A 271 -14.16 13.48 1.45
N GLN A 272 -14.56 12.36 0.85
CA GLN A 272 -15.96 12.06 0.56
C GLN A 272 -16.78 11.89 1.84
N LEU A 273 -16.27 11.10 2.80
CA LEU A 273 -16.90 10.96 4.12
C LEU A 273 -16.97 12.31 4.83
N GLN A 274 -15.88 13.06 4.84
CA GLN A 274 -15.81 14.38 5.48
C GLN A 274 -16.88 15.32 4.89
N ASN A 275 -17.07 15.31 3.57
CA ASN A 275 -18.10 16.10 2.93
C ASN A 275 -19.51 15.69 3.40
N TRP A 276 -19.83 14.39 3.41
CA TRP A 276 -21.14 13.91 3.89
C TRP A 276 -21.38 14.23 5.37
N PHE A 277 -20.41 13.93 6.23
CA PHE A 277 -20.48 14.25 7.66
C PHE A 277 -20.65 15.76 7.90
N THR A 278 -19.93 16.59 7.15
CA THR A 278 -20.01 18.05 7.28
C THR A 278 -21.37 18.58 6.83
N ILE A 279 -21.91 18.14 5.67
CA ILE A 279 -23.22 18.59 5.20
C ILE A 279 -24.35 18.22 6.18
N VAL A 280 -24.34 16.98 6.67
CA VAL A 280 -25.35 16.53 7.65
C VAL A 280 -25.20 17.29 8.98
N ALA A 281 -23.97 17.56 9.42
CA ALA A 281 -23.71 18.33 10.63
C ALA A 281 -24.18 19.79 10.50
N GLU A 282 -23.90 20.45 9.36
CA GLU A 282 -24.39 21.79 9.04
C GLU A 282 -25.93 21.83 9.04
N SER A 283 -26.55 20.82 8.43
CA SER A 283 -28.01 20.68 8.39
C SER A 283 -28.61 20.56 9.79
N LEU A 284 -28.02 19.75 10.67
CA LEU A 284 -28.47 19.62 12.07
C LEU A 284 -28.24 20.89 12.89
N GLN A 285 -27.14 21.61 12.67
CA GLN A 285 -26.89 22.91 13.30
C GLN A 285 -27.90 23.96 12.84
N GLN A 286 -28.23 23.98 11.55
CA GLN A 286 -29.24 24.87 11.02
C GLN A 286 -30.63 24.54 11.58
N VAL A 287 -31.01 23.26 11.68
CA VAL A 287 -32.26 22.86 12.37
C VAL A 287 -32.27 23.32 13.83
N ARG A 288 -31.15 23.25 14.55
CA ARG A 288 -31.03 23.78 15.91
C ARG A 288 -31.28 25.30 15.95
N GLN A 289 -30.81 26.06 14.96
CA GLN A 289 -31.09 27.50 14.84
C GLN A 289 -32.58 27.74 14.52
N GLN A 290 -33.16 26.96 13.61
CA GLN A 290 -34.58 27.03 13.27
C GLN A 290 -35.48 26.76 14.48
N LEU A 291 -35.14 25.79 15.32
CA LEU A 291 -35.88 25.52 16.54
C LEU A 291 -35.82 26.69 17.53
N LYS A 292 -34.66 27.34 17.70
CA LYS A 292 -34.56 28.58 18.50
C LYS A 292 -35.43 29.68 17.93
N LYS A 293 -35.49 29.82 16.60
CA LYS A 293 -36.33 30.82 15.96
C LYS A 293 -37.82 30.58 16.20
N LEU A 294 -38.25 29.32 16.18
CA LEU A 294 -39.61 28.96 16.56
C LEU A 294 -39.93 29.28 18.03
N GLU A 295 -38.97 29.15 18.94
CA GLU A 295 -39.14 29.59 20.34
C GLU A 295 -39.31 31.10 20.46
N GLU A 296 -38.59 31.90 19.67
CA GLU A 296 -38.78 33.36 19.63
C GLU A 296 -40.19 33.70 19.14
N LEU A 297 -40.69 33.00 18.12
CA LEU A 297 -42.05 33.18 17.60
C LEU A 297 -43.12 32.75 18.61
N GLU A 298 -42.86 31.69 19.37
CA GLU A 298 -43.71 31.25 20.49
C GLU A 298 -43.76 32.32 21.59
N GLN A 299 -42.62 32.92 21.96
CA GLN A 299 -42.56 33.99 22.96
C GLN A 299 -43.34 35.24 22.53
N LYS A 300 -43.29 35.59 21.24
CA LYS A 300 -44.08 36.71 20.69
C LYS A 300 -45.58 36.41 20.71
N PHE A 301 -45.98 35.17 20.39
CA PHE A 301 -47.39 34.78 20.28
C PHE A 301 -47.58 33.27 20.49
N THR A 302 -48.46 32.91 21.44
CA THR A 302 -48.84 31.51 21.71
C THR A 302 -50.34 31.41 22.03
N TYR A 303 -50.88 30.19 22.00
CA TYR A 303 -52.30 29.89 22.20
C TYR A 303 -52.52 28.45 22.66
N ASP A 304 -53.72 28.15 23.13
CA ASP A 304 -54.09 26.79 23.55
C ASP A 304 -53.90 25.81 22.38
N SER A 305 -53.13 24.75 22.62
CA SER A 305 -52.77 23.74 21.62
C SER A 305 -51.81 24.16 20.51
N ASP A 306 -51.00 25.21 20.71
CA ASP A 306 -49.91 25.59 19.80
C ASP A 306 -48.98 24.40 19.47
N PRO A 307 -48.80 24.06 18.18
CA PRO A 307 -47.92 22.97 17.75
C PRO A 307 -46.45 23.21 18.11
N ILE A 308 -45.99 24.46 18.21
CA ILE A 308 -44.60 24.78 18.58
C ILE A 308 -44.36 24.34 20.01
N THR A 309 -45.19 24.80 20.96
CA THR A 309 -45.10 24.44 22.38
C THR A 309 -45.17 22.92 22.60
N LYS A 310 -46.06 22.23 21.88
CA LYS A 310 -46.24 20.77 22.01
C LYS A 310 -45.02 19.96 21.57
N ASN A 311 -44.34 20.37 20.50
CA ASN A 311 -43.27 19.58 19.88
C ASN A 311 -41.86 20.07 20.24
N LYS A 312 -41.75 21.27 20.84
CA LYS A 312 -40.51 21.95 21.22
C LYS A 312 -39.44 21.02 21.79
N GLN A 313 -39.73 20.40 22.94
CA GLN A 313 -38.77 19.57 23.66
C GLN A 313 -38.34 18.34 22.85
N VAL A 314 -39.31 17.66 22.22
CA VAL A 314 -39.06 16.45 21.43
C VAL A 314 -38.14 16.75 20.24
N LEU A 315 -38.38 17.86 19.54
CA LEU A 315 -37.56 18.24 18.39
C LEU A 315 -36.16 18.67 18.80
N GLN A 316 -36.02 19.39 19.91
CA GLN A 316 -34.72 19.79 20.45
C GLN A 316 -33.88 18.59 20.88
N ASP A 317 -34.47 17.67 21.65
CA ASP A 317 -33.78 16.48 22.15
C ASP A 317 -33.37 15.55 20.99
N ARG A 318 -34.26 15.34 20.01
CA ARG A 318 -33.93 14.55 18.81
C ARG A 318 -32.79 15.17 18.01
N THR A 319 -32.84 16.48 17.75
CA THR A 319 -31.79 17.19 17.00
C THR A 319 -30.45 17.11 17.74
N HIS A 320 -30.46 17.31 19.05
CA HIS A 320 -29.26 17.22 19.89
C HIS A 320 -28.67 15.80 19.88
N ASN A 321 -29.49 14.77 20.03
CA ASN A 321 -29.01 13.38 20.04
C ASN A 321 -28.41 12.96 18.69
N LEU A 322 -29.05 13.34 17.58
CA LEU A 322 -28.51 13.09 16.24
C LEU A 322 -27.17 13.79 16.04
N PHE A 323 -27.08 15.07 16.40
CA PHE A 323 -25.83 15.83 16.30
C PHE A 323 -24.73 15.25 17.18
N LYS A 324 -25.05 14.87 18.42
CA LYS A 324 -24.13 14.24 19.37
C LYS A 324 -23.57 12.92 18.83
N GLN A 325 -24.43 12.04 18.32
CA GLN A 325 -23.99 10.77 17.75
C GLN A 325 -23.14 10.98 16.49
N LEU A 326 -23.50 11.95 15.64
CA LEU A 326 -22.77 12.27 14.41
C LEU A 326 -21.36 12.77 14.72
N ILE A 327 -21.24 13.76 15.63
CA ILE A 327 -19.94 14.34 16.00
C ILE A 327 -19.03 13.32 16.70
N GLN A 328 -19.59 12.46 17.57
CA GLN A 328 -18.85 11.37 18.21
C GLN A 328 -18.33 10.37 17.20
N SER A 329 -19.16 9.98 16.22
CA SER A 329 -18.76 9.04 15.17
C SER A 329 -17.74 9.64 14.19
N SER A 330 -17.74 10.95 14.04
CA SER A 330 -16.82 11.68 13.16
C SER A 330 -15.39 11.74 13.68
N PHE A 331 -15.16 11.45 14.96
CA PHE A 331 -13.83 11.50 15.56
C PHE A 331 -13.07 10.19 15.34
N VAL A 332 -12.13 10.20 14.39
CA VAL A 332 -11.45 8.99 13.92
C VAL A 332 -9.93 9.16 13.89
N VAL A 333 -9.24 8.02 13.93
CA VAL A 333 -7.80 7.94 13.69
C VAL A 333 -7.58 7.88 12.18
N GLU A 334 -7.09 8.97 11.57
CA GLU A 334 -6.79 9.03 10.14
C GLU A 334 -5.51 8.25 9.80
N ARG A 335 -4.45 8.45 10.60
CA ARG A 335 -3.19 7.72 10.46
C ARG A 335 -2.90 6.97 11.75
N GLN A 336 -2.91 5.64 11.64
CA GLN A 336 -2.63 4.73 12.74
C GLN A 336 -1.20 4.92 13.29
N PRO A 337 -0.94 4.55 14.55
CA PRO A 337 0.38 4.66 15.18
C PRO A 337 1.48 4.00 14.34
N CYS A 338 2.48 4.81 13.94
CA CYS A 338 3.56 4.34 13.08
C CYS A 338 4.88 5.05 13.44
N MET A 339 5.99 4.31 13.40
CA MET A 339 7.33 4.86 13.58
C MET A 339 7.85 5.38 12.23
N PRO A 340 8.28 6.65 12.13
CA PRO A 340 8.86 7.20 10.89
C PRO A 340 10.08 6.43 10.39
N THR A 341 10.83 5.77 11.28
CA THR A 341 11.98 4.92 10.91
C THR A 341 11.58 3.60 10.25
N HIS A 342 10.32 3.16 10.43
CA HIS A 342 9.79 1.90 9.90
C HIS A 342 8.37 2.09 9.33
N PRO A 343 8.20 2.86 8.24
CA PRO A 343 6.88 3.18 7.68
C PRO A 343 6.11 1.97 7.15
N GLN A 344 6.82 0.89 6.79
CA GLN A 344 6.23 -0.35 6.26
C GLN A 344 5.56 -1.23 7.33
N ARG A 345 5.67 -0.87 8.62
CA ARG A 345 5.20 -1.68 9.75
C ARG A 345 4.42 -0.81 10.74
N PRO A 346 3.21 -0.34 10.38
CA PRO A 346 2.34 0.36 11.32
C PRO A 346 1.95 -0.55 12.49
N LEU A 347 1.46 0.04 13.59
CA LEU A 347 0.97 -0.65 14.80
C LEU A 347 2.02 -1.42 15.63
N VAL A 348 3.26 -1.55 15.15
CA VAL A 348 4.38 -2.08 15.94
C VAL A 348 5.20 -0.91 16.46
N LEU A 349 5.28 -0.72 17.78
CA LEU A 349 5.96 0.40 18.41
C LEU A 349 7.15 -0.07 19.24
N LYS A 350 8.33 0.50 18.99
CA LYS A 350 9.53 0.24 19.80
C LYS A 350 9.63 1.23 20.95
N THR A 351 9.87 0.72 22.15
CA THR A 351 10.15 1.54 23.34
C THR A 351 11.35 2.48 23.11
N GLY A 352 11.22 3.73 23.55
CA GLY A 352 12.23 4.78 23.37
C GLY A 352 12.33 5.38 21.95
N VAL A 353 11.62 4.86 20.95
CA VAL A 353 11.57 5.43 19.59
C VAL A 353 10.36 6.34 19.45
N GLN A 354 10.51 7.43 18.69
CA GLN A 354 9.41 8.35 18.40
C GLN A 354 8.44 7.72 17.38
N PHE A 355 7.15 7.90 17.61
CA PHE A 355 6.10 7.50 16.69
C PHE A 355 5.08 8.62 16.50
N THR A 356 4.35 8.51 15.39
CA THR A 356 3.37 9.51 14.96
C THR A 356 1.97 8.91 14.95
N VAL A 357 0.97 9.73 15.28
CA VAL A 357 -0.46 9.41 15.10
C VAL A 357 -1.16 10.66 14.58
N LYS A 358 -2.11 10.49 13.66
CA LYS A 358 -2.95 11.60 13.18
C LYS A 358 -4.42 11.29 13.41
N LEU A 359 -5.10 12.21 14.08
CA LEU A 359 -6.54 12.20 14.29
C LEU A 359 -7.20 13.20 13.36
N ARG A 360 -8.43 12.90 12.94
CA ARG A 360 -9.23 13.79 12.11
C ARG A 360 -10.68 13.78 12.60
N LEU A 361 -11.29 14.96 12.60
CA LEU A 361 -12.73 15.10 12.76
C LEU A 361 -13.35 15.21 11.36
N LEU A 362 -14.25 14.28 11.03
CA LEU A 362 -14.91 14.27 9.71
C LEU A 362 -15.92 15.42 9.57
N VAL A 363 -16.36 16.02 10.68
CA VAL A 363 -17.16 17.24 10.67
C VAL A 363 -16.22 18.45 10.62
N LYS A 364 -16.31 19.22 9.54
CA LYS A 364 -15.50 20.42 9.33
C LYS A 364 -16.34 21.68 9.49
N LEU A 365 -16.42 22.20 10.71
CA LEU A 365 -17.06 23.48 11.00
C LEU A 365 -16.00 24.50 11.43
N GLN A 366 -16.06 25.72 10.90
CA GLN A 366 -15.12 26.80 11.25
C GLN A 366 -15.17 27.13 12.75
N GLU A 367 -16.36 27.02 13.35
CA GLU A 367 -16.60 27.23 14.78
C GLU A 367 -15.86 26.24 15.69
N LEU A 368 -15.34 25.13 15.16
CA LEU A 368 -14.62 24.12 15.93
C LEU A 368 -13.10 24.33 15.90
N ASN A 369 -12.60 25.25 15.07
CA ASN A 369 -11.18 25.48 14.90
C ASN A 369 -10.54 25.94 16.23
N TYR A 370 -9.46 25.29 16.64
CA TYR A 370 -8.75 25.51 17.91
C TYR A 370 -9.53 25.25 19.20
N ASN A 371 -10.80 24.86 19.13
CA ASN A 371 -11.65 24.63 20.32
C ASN A 371 -11.52 23.21 20.88
N LEU A 372 -10.99 22.27 20.10
CA LEU A 372 -10.84 20.87 20.49
C LEU A 372 -9.41 20.57 20.92
N LYS A 373 -9.18 20.48 22.23
CA LYS A 373 -7.91 19.99 22.79
C LYS A 373 -7.99 18.49 22.99
N VAL A 374 -7.20 17.74 22.23
CA VAL A 374 -7.13 16.29 22.29
C VAL A 374 -6.05 15.86 23.28
N LYS A 375 -6.34 14.85 24.09
CA LYS A 375 -5.41 14.20 25.01
C LYS A 375 -5.19 12.76 24.59
N VAL A 376 -3.95 12.28 24.67
CA VAL A 376 -3.58 10.89 24.38
C VAL A 376 -3.37 10.13 25.69
N LEU A 377 -3.98 8.96 25.78
CA LEU A 377 -3.88 8.05 26.92
C LEU A 377 -3.48 6.65 26.44
N PHE A 378 -2.69 5.95 27.24
CA PHE A 378 -2.24 4.60 26.92
C PHE A 378 -2.97 3.57 27.79
N ASP A 379 -3.59 2.58 27.15
CA ASP A 379 -4.36 1.51 27.76
C ASP A 379 -5.44 2.01 28.75
N LYS A 380 -6.13 3.11 28.42
CA LYS A 380 -7.25 3.58 29.25
C LYS A 380 -8.37 2.52 29.23
N ASP A 381 -8.94 2.22 30.40
CA ASP A 381 -10.05 1.28 30.58
C ASP A 381 -9.79 -0.16 30.07
N VAL A 382 -8.53 -0.57 30.01
CA VAL A 382 -8.11 -1.92 29.62
C VAL A 382 -8.27 -2.89 30.79
N THR A 383 -9.19 -3.85 30.67
CA THR A 383 -9.47 -4.85 31.70
C THR A 383 -8.27 -5.74 32.00
N GLU A 384 -7.46 -5.99 30.97
CA GLU A 384 -6.24 -6.81 30.96
C GLU A 384 -5.16 -6.26 31.90
N LYS A 385 -5.19 -4.96 32.22
CA LYS A 385 -4.30 -4.34 33.24
C LYS A 385 -4.46 -4.97 34.63
N ASN A 386 -5.60 -5.57 34.90
CA ASN A 386 -5.97 -6.18 36.17
C ASN A 386 -6.25 -7.69 36.05
N SER A 387 -6.73 -8.18 34.91
CA SER A 387 -7.10 -9.59 34.71
C SER A 387 -5.96 -10.47 34.19
N VAL A 388 -5.02 -9.94 33.39
CA VAL A 388 -3.92 -10.72 32.82
C VAL A 388 -2.68 -10.58 33.70
N LYS A 389 -2.29 -11.68 34.36
CA LYS A 389 -1.07 -11.74 35.18
C LYS A 389 0.15 -11.43 34.31
N GLY A 390 0.92 -10.40 34.67
CA GLY A 390 2.15 -10.02 33.99
C GLY A 390 2.00 -9.06 32.80
N PHE A 391 0.80 -8.48 32.56
CA PHE A 391 0.59 -7.45 31.55
C PHE A 391 1.48 -6.22 31.81
N ARG A 392 2.31 -5.86 30.83
CA ARG A 392 3.26 -4.74 30.91
C ARG A 392 2.51 -3.42 30.81
N LYS A 393 3.02 -2.41 31.52
CA LYS A 393 2.44 -1.07 31.53
C LYS A 393 3.43 -0.10 30.91
N PHE A 394 2.93 0.77 30.04
CA PHE A 394 3.74 1.78 29.36
C PHE A 394 3.18 3.16 29.61
N ASN A 395 4.07 4.13 29.73
CA ASN A 395 3.74 5.53 29.84
C ASN A 395 4.15 6.26 28.56
N ILE A 396 3.29 7.19 28.14
CA ILE A 396 3.57 8.09 27.02
C ILE A 396 4.47 9.21 27.52
N LEU A 397 5.59 9.40 26.83
CA LEU A 397 6.48 10.55 26.95
C LEU A 397 6.30 11.45 25.72
N GLY A 398 6.50 12.76 25.92
CA GLY A 398 6.35 13.77 24.89
C GLY A 398 5.06 14.58 25.03
N THR A 399 4.55 15.11 23.92
CA THR A 399 3.39 15.99 23.90
C THR A 399 2.10 15.18 23.98
N ASN A 400 1.58 14.97 25.19
CA ASN A 400 0.35 14.21 25.44
C ASN A 400 -0.95 14.96 25.07
N THR A 401 -0.89 16.25 24.77
CA THR A 401 -2.06 17.03 24.34
C THR A 401 -1.78 17.86 23.09
N LYS A 402 -2.72 17.86 22.14
CA LYS A 402 -2.63 18.62 20.89
C LYS A 402 -3.99 19.21 20.55
N VAL A 403 -3.98 20.45 20.08
CA VAL A 403 -5.21 21.12 19.63
C VAL A 403 -5.45 20.78 18.16
N MET A 404 -6.70 20.47 17.80
CA MET A 404 -7.06 20.28 16.40
C MET A 404 -7.07 21.61 15.66
N ASN A 405 -6.45 21.63 14.48
CA ASN A 405 -6.35 22.80 13.63
C ASN A 405 -6.76 22.47 12.19
N MET A 406 -7.15 23.49 11.45
CA MET A 406 -7.34 23.37 10.00
C MET A 406 -5.99 23.25 9.31
N GLU A 407 -5.76 22.15 8.59
CA GLU A 407 -4.62 21.95 7.71
C GLU A 407 -4.97 22.39 6.28
N GLU A 408 -4.04 23.02 5.57
CA GLU A 408 -4.15 23.41 4.15
C GLU A 408 -3.96 22.18 3.24
N SER A 409 -4.99 21.34 3.16
CA SER A 409 -5.15 20.36 2.07
C SER A 409 -6.12 20.92 1.03
N THR A 410 -6.25 20.28 -0.14
CA THR A 410 -7.13 20.72 -1.25
C THR A 410 -8.56 21.04 -0.80
N ASN A 411 -9.07 20.29 0.19
CA ASN A 411 -10.38 20.49 0.81
C ASN A 411 -10.31 21.03 2.24
N GLY A 412 -9.12 21.17 2.84
CA GLY A 412 -8.87 21.49 4.24
C GLY A 412 -9.42 20.47 5.24
N SER A 413 -8.66 20.13 6.28
CA SER A 413 -9.11 19.15 7.29
C SER A 413 -8.90 19.62 8.72
N LEU A 414 -9.87 19.36 9.60
CA LEU A 414 -9.74 19.57 11.03
C LEU A 414 -9.07 18.34 11.65
N ALA A 415 -7.77 18.44 11.94
CA ALA A 415 -6.96 17.32 12.36
C ALA A 415 -6.01 17.70 13.50
N ALA A 416 -5.55 16.70 14.25
CA ALA A 416 -4.47 16.84 15.21
C ALA A 416 -3.43 15.75 14.96
N GLU A 417 -2.22 16.17 14.59
CA GLU A 417 -1.07 15.27 14.42
C GLU A 417 -0.15 15.32 15.63
N PHE A 418 0.08 14.14 16.22
CA PHE A 418 1.04 13.90 17.28
C PHE A 418 2.30 13.31 16.68
N ARG A 419 3.42 14.07 16.62
CA ARG A 419 4.67 13.60 16.00
C ARG A 419 5.73 13.08 16.98
N HIS A 420 5.71 13.59 18.21
CA HIS A 420 6.76 13.38 19.20
C HIS A 420 6.27 12.54 20.38
N LEU A 421 5.55 11.44 20.10
CA LEU A 421 5.16 10.48 21.13
C LEU A 421 6.23 9.41 21.28
N GLN A 422 6.53 9.01 22.51
CA GLN A 422 7.43 7.91 22.83
C GLN A 422 6.82 7.05 23.93
N LEU A 423 7.10 5.75 23.89
CA LEU A 423 6.70 4.83 24.96
C LEU A 423 7.89 4.49 25.85
N LYS A 424 7.66 4.53 27.17
CA LYS A 424 8.60 4.03 28.17
C LYS A 424 7.90 2.99 29.05
N GLU A 425 8.56 1.85 29.21
CA GLU A 425 8.10 0.77 30.09
C GLU A 425 8.11 1.22 31.55
N GLN A 426 6.99 0.99 32.24
CA GLN A 426 6.87 1.19 33.67
C GLN A 426 7.21 -0.11 34.39
N LYS A 427 8.45 -0.19 34.90
CA LYS A 427 8.91 -1.34 35.68
C LYS A 427 8.48 -1.17 37.14
N ASN A 428 7.62 -2.06 37.63
CA ASN A 428 7.36 -2.16 39.07
C ASN A 428 8.42 -3.05 39.73
N ALA A 429 9.01 -2.59 40.83
CA ALA A 429 10.01 -3.34 41.58
C ALA A 429 9.41 -4.66 42.10
N GLY A 430 9.97 -5.80 41.66
CA GLY A 430 9.64 -7.13 42.20
C GLY A 430 8.91 -8.11 41.27
N SER A 431 8.44 -7.70 40.08
CA SER A 431 7.80 -8.63 39.14
C SER A 431 8.82 -9.15 38.12
N ARG A 432 9.22 -10.43 38.23
CA ARG A 432 9.95 -11.13 37.17
C ARG A 432 9.00 -11.32 35.98
N THR A 433 9.39 -10.81 34.82
CA THR A 433 8.58 -10.58 33.60
C THR A 433 8.20 -11.82 32.78
N ASN A 434 8.41 -13.04 33.28
CA ASN A 434 8.31 -14.27 32.47
C ASN A 434 7.14 -15.21 32.84
N GLU A 435 6.16 -14.77 33.63
CA GLU A 435 5.00 -15.61 34.03
C GLU A 435 3.66 -15.18 33.40
N GLY A 436 3.68 -14.60 32.20
CA GLY A 436 2.47 -14.32 31.42
C GLY A 436 2.15 -15.47 30.45
N PRO A 437 0.86 -15.77 30.17
CA PRO A 437 0.47 -16.77 29.17
C PRO A 437 0.78 -16.33 27.73
N LEU A 438 0.97 -15.02 27.50
CA LEU A 438 1.28 -14.41 26.21
C LEU A 438 2.74 -13.97 26.14
N ILE A 439 3.36 -14.15 24.97
CA ILE A 439 4.70 -13.62 24.71
C ILE A 439 4.64 -12.10 24.46
N VAL A 440 5.78 -11.42 24.63
CA VAL A 440 5.94 -9.96 24.44
C VAL A 440 5.36 -9.44 23.12
N THR A 441 5.40 -10.23 22.04
CA THR A 441 4.92 -9.85 20.70
C THR A 441 3.45 -10.16 20.46
N GLU A 442 2.76 -10.81 21.40
CA GLU A 442 1.34 -11.17 21.34
C GLU A 442 0.49 -10.33 22.31
N GLU A 443 1.15 -9.56 23.17
CA GLU A 443 0.50 -8.58 24.03
C GLU A 443 0.08 -7.37 23.20
N LEU A 444 -1.22 -7.11 23.19
CA LEU A 444 -1.83 -5.99 22.48
C LEU A 444 -2.16 -4.86 23.47
N HIS A 445 -1.83 -3.65 23.06
CA HIS A 445 -2.15 -2.41 23.78
C HIS A 445 -3.01 -1.50 22.90
N SER A 446 -3.59 -0.44 23.46
CA SER A 446 -4.35 0.54 22.69
C SER A 446 -4.03 1.98 23.10
N LEU A 447 -4.11 2.88 22.11
CA LEU A 447 -4.06 4.32 22.35
C LEU A 447 -5.48 4.88 22.32
N SER A 448 -5.87 5.51 23.42
CA SER A 448 -7.15 6.22 23.55
C SER A 448 -6.93 7.72 23.38
N PHE A 449 -7.85 8.36 22.67
CA PHE A 449 -7.82 9.79 22.41
C PHE A 449 -9.11 10.39 22.93
N GLU A 450 -8.99 11.41 23.76
CA GLU A 450 -10.11 12.10 24.37
C GLU A 450 -10.10 13.56 23.98
N THR A 451 -11.26 14.10 23.69
CA THR A 451 -11.45 15.54 23.58
C THR A 451 -12.87 15.91 24.02
N GLN A 452 -13.06 17.17 24.37
CA GLN A 452 -14.35 17.69 24.79
C GLN A 452 -14.67 18.93 23.97
N LEU A 453 -15.85 18.94 23.36
CA LEU A 453 -16.41 20.10 22.71
C LEU A 453 -17.23 20.89 23.74
N CYS A 454 -16.81 22.12 24.01
CA CYS A 454 -17.52 23.05 24.88
C CYS A 454 -18.07 24.21 24.05
N GLN A 455 -19.38 24.26 23.87
CA GLN A 455 -20.13 25.37 23.26
C GLN A 455 -21.24 25.86 24.22
N PRO A 456 -21.82 27.05 24.01
CA PRO A 456 -22.87 27.58 24.89
C PRO A 456 -24.07 26.62 24.97
N GLY A 457 -24.27 26.03 26.15
CA GLY A 457 -25.34 25.05 26.39
C GLY A 457 -25.12 23.69 25.72
N LEU A 458 -23.88 23.35 25.33
CA LEU A 458 -23.54 22.08 24.69
C LEU A 458 -22.15 21.59 25.14
N VAL A 459 -22.11 20.47 25.85
CA VAL A 459 -20.86 19.77 26.21
C VAL A 459 -20.92 18.36 25.63
N ILE A 460 -19.98 18.02 24.76
CA ILE A 460 -19.90 16.69 24.15
C ILE A 460 -18.50 16.13 24.34
N ASP A 461 -18.41 14.97 24.99
CA ASP A 461 -17.18 14.19 25.07
C ASP A 461 -17.03 13.33 23.82
N LEU A 462 -15.88 13.43 23.17
CA LEU A 462 -15.48 12.62 22.03
C LEU A 462 -14.33 11.71 22.46
N GLU A 463 -14.49 10.42 22.25
CA GLU A 463 -13.45 9.42 22.51
C GLU A 463 -13.29 8.50 21.29
N THR A 464 -12.04 8.20 20.93
CA THR A 464 -11.73 7.23 19.88
C THR A 464 -10.45 6.48 20.23
N THR A 465 -10.29 5.26 19.71
CA THR A 465 -9.12 4.41 19.98
C THR A 465 -8.41 4.03 18.69
N SER A 466 -7.08 3.86 18.76
CA SER A 466 -6.34 3.24 17.66
C SER A 466 -6.70 1.76 17.51
N LEU A 467 -6.25 1.17 16.41
CA LEU A 467 -6.16 -0.30 16.35
C LEU A 467 -5.16 -0.81 17.40
N PRO A 468 -5.26 -2.09 17.79
CA PRO A 468 -4.35 -2.66 18.76
C PRO A 468 -2.91 -2.62 18.25
N ILE A 469 -2.01 -2.29 19.17
CA ILE A 469 -0.59 -2.08 18.91
C ILE A 469 0.25 -3.09 19.68
N VAL A 470 1.38 -3.50 19.09
CA VAL A 470 2.36 -4.37 19.74
C VAL A 470 3.56 -3.54 20.16
N VAL A 471 3.96 -3.64 21.43
CA VAL A 471 5.09 -2.90 21.98
C VAL A 471 6.33 -3.79 22.11
N ILE A 472 7.39 -3.43 21.39
CA ILE A 472 8.67 -4.16 21.33
C ILE A 472 9.81 -3.41 22.03
N SER A 473 10.83 -4.14 22.46
CA SER A 473 12.04 -3.59 23.08
C SER A 473 13.21 -3.55 22.11
N ASN A 474 13.30 -4.51 21.19
CA ASN A 474 14.38 -4.61 20.20
C ASN A 474 13.81 -4.75 18.78
N VAL A 475 14.55 -4.24 17.78
CA VAL A 475 14.22 -4.33 16.35
C VAL A 475 14.18 -5.79 15.88
N SER A 476 14.92 -6.69 16.52
CA SER A 476 14.85 -8.14 16.22
C SER A 476 13.46 -8.75 16.44
N GLN A 477 12.59 -8.10 17.23
CA GLN A 477 11.22 -8.54 17.49
C GLN A 477 10.22 -7.98 16.47
N LEU A 478 10.65 -7.04 15.60
CA LEU A 478 9.79 -6.40 14.61
C LEU A 478 9.10 -7.41 13.66
N PRO A 479 9.79 -8.45 13.14
CA PRO A 479 9.14 -9.47 12.31
C PRO A 479 8.03 -10.21 13.05
N SER A 480 8.27 -10.63 14.30
CA SER A 480 7.29 -11.36 15.11
C SER A 480 6.13 -10.47 15.57
N GLY A 481 6.41 -9.21 15.94
CA GLY A 481 5.35 -8.24 16.27
C GLY A 481 4.47 -7.93 15.07
N TRP A 482 5.07 -7.86 13.87
CA TRP A 482 4.32 -7.68 12.64
C TRP A 482 3.42 -8.87 12.30
N ALA A 483 3.85 -10.11 12.54
CA ALA A 483 2.99 -11.29 12.37
C ALA A 483 1.71 -11.18 13.21
N SER A 484 1.83 -10.71 14.45
CA SER A 484 0.68 -10.51 15.33
C SER A 484 -0.28 -9.46 14.77
N ILE A 485 0.26 -8.34 14.26
CA ILE A 485 -0.54 -7.30 13.60
C ILE A 485 -1.23 -7.82 12.34
N LEU A 486 -0.54 -8.63 11.52
CA LEU A 486 -1.13 -9.28 10.35
C LEU A 486 -2.29 -10.19 10.75
N TRP A 487 -2.09 -11.07 11.73
CA TRP A 487 -3.12 -12.02 12.16
C TRP A 487 -4.34 -11.33 12.77
N PHE A 488 -4.10 -10.31 13.59
CA PHE A 488 -5.17 -9.53 14.21
C PHE A 488 -6.03 -8.81 13.16
N ASN A 489 -5.41 -8.00 12.28
CA ASN A 489 -6.17 -7.19 11.32
C ASN A 489 -6.78 -8.01 10.17
N MET A 490 -6.25 -9.21 9.89
CA MET A 490 -6.84 -10.12 8.91
C MET A 490 -8.13 -10.78 9.40
N LEU A 491 -8.23 -11.07 10.70
CA LEU A 491 -9.30 -11.93 11.25
C LEU A 491 -10.23 -11.21 12.23
N SER A 492 -9.78 -10.19 12.93
CA SER A 492 -10.59 -9.48 13.91
C SER A 492 -11.55 -8.52 13.24
N THR A 493 -12.82 -8.58 13.66
CA THR A 493 -13.85 -7.57 13.35
C THR A 493 -13.99 -6.54 14.47
N ASP A 494 -13.44 -6.84 15.67
CA ASP A 494 -13.50 -5.95 16.83
C ASP A 494 -12.14 -5.26 17.04
N PRO A 495 -12.05 -3.93 16.90
CA PRO A 495 -10.81 -3.18 17.08
C PRO A 495 -10.35 -3.08 18.55
N LYS A 496 -11.18 -3.50 19.53
CA LYS A 496 -10.86 -3.37 20.97
C LYS A 496 -10.44 -4.68 21.65
N ASN A 497 -10.43 -5.79 20.93
CA ASN A 497 -10.09 -7.10 21.50
C ASN A 497 -8.58 -7.25 21.76
N LEU A 498 -8.11 -6.82 22.94
CA LEU A 498 -6.69 -6.92 23.32
C LEU A 498 -6.28 -8.33 23.76
N SER A 499 -7.25 -9.17 24.14
CA SER A 499 -7.05 -10.57 24.55
C SER A 499 -7.13 -11.57 23.39
N PHE A 500 -7.06 -11.10 22.14
CA PHE A 500 -7.19 -11.89 20.92
C PHE A 500 -6.27 -13.12 20.85
N PHE A 501 -5.03 -13.01 21.31
CA PHE A 501 -4.05 -14.11 21.26
C PHE A 501 -4.19 -15.17 22.36
N LEU A 502 -5.14 -15.01 23.30
CA LEU A 502 -5.46 -16.08 24.25
C LEU A 502 -6.11 -17.28 23.53
N ASN A 503 -6.97 -17.01 22.56
CA ASN A 503 -7.63 -17.99 21.71
C ASN A 503 -7.62 -17.51 20.24
N PRO A 504 -6.46 -17.58 19.56
CA PRO A 504 -6.32 -17.02 18.22
C PRO A 504 -7.17 -17.82 17.22
N PRO A 505 -8.01 -17.17 16.40
CA PRO A 505 -8.82 -17.84 15.40
C PRO A 505 -7.96 -18.43 14.28
N TYR A 506 -8.51 -19.42 13.59
CA TYR A 506 -7.92 -20.02 12.40
C TYR A 506 -8.07 -19.10 11.19
N ALA A 507 -7.02 -18.97 10.39
CA ALA A 507 -7.06 -18.22 9.13
C ALA A 507 -7.44 -19.14 7.97
N LYS A 508 -8.35 -18.70 7.11
CA LYS A 508 -8.58 -19.35 5.81
C LYS A 508 -7.42 -19.06 4.86
N TRP A 509 -6.98 -20.06 4.11
CA TRP A 509 -5.90 -19.90 3.13
C TRP A 509 -6.21 -18.85 2.06
N SER A 510 -7.46 -18.75 1.58
CA SER A 510 -7.89 -17.69 0.67
C SER A 510 -7.57 -16.28 1.18
N LYS A 511 -7.80 -16.00 2.47
CA LYS A 511 -7.45 -14.71 3.08
C LYS A 511 -5.95 -14.57 3.33
N LEU A 512 -5.31 -15.62 3.85
CA LEU A 512 -3.88 -15.56 4.20
C LEU A 512 -2.99 -15.41 2.95
N SER A 513 -3.32 -16.10 1.87
CA SER A 513 -2.60 -16.02 0.59
C SER A 513 -2.64 -14.61 0.00
N GLU A 514 -3.79 -13.94 0.09
CA GLU A 514 -3.94 -12.54 -0.32
C GLU A 514 -3.07 -11.62 0.53
N VAL A 515 -3.11 -11.77 1.86
CA VAL A 515 -2.28 -10.99 2.79
C VAL A 515 -0.79 -11.23 2.56
N LEU A 516 -0.37 -12.46 2.28
CA LEU A 516 1.01 -12.78 1.91
C LEU A 516 1.40 -12.07 0.62
N SER A 517 0.55 -12.10 -0.41
CA SER A 517 0.81 -11.39 -1.66
C SER A 517 0.98 -9.87 -1.42
N TRP A 518 0.15 -9.29 -0.55
CA TRP A 518 0.26 -7.88 -0.12
C TRP A 518 1.60 -7.55 0.57
N GLN A 519 2.20 -8.49 1.30
CA GLN A 519 3.51 -8.26 1.91
C GLN A 519 4.61 -8.09 0.84
N PHE A 520 4.49 -8.77 -0.29
CA PHE A 520 5.43 -8.64 -1.42
C PHE A 520 5.13 -7.39 -2.24
N SER A 521 3.86 -7.10 -2.54
CA SER A 521 3.47 -5.93 -3.36
C SER A 521 3.60 -4.59 -2.63
N SER A 522 3.65 -4.57 -1.29
CA SER A 522 3.91 -3.34 -0.52
C SER A 522 5.39 -3.00 -0.39
N VAL A 523 6.27 -4.00 -0.55
CA VAL A 523 7.74 -3.83 -0.49
C VAL A 523 8.36 -3.75 -1.88
N THR A 524 7.72 -4.36 -2.87
CA THR A 524 8.20 -4.49 -4.27
C THR A 524 7.09 -4.09 -5.25
N LYS A 525 7.37 -4.00 -6.55
CA LYS A 525 6.36 -3.63 -7.56
C LYS A 525 5.40 -4.78 -7.92
N ARG A 526 5.62 -5.99 -7.40
CA ARG A 526 4.80 -7.17 -7.71
C ARG A 526 4.49 -8.02 -6.47
N GLY A 527 3.31 -8.63 -6.46
CA GLY A 527 2.93 -9.62 -5.45
C GLY A 527 3.36 -11.05 -5.80
N LEU A 528 2.72 -12.01 -5.14
CA LEU A 528 2.86 -13.44 -5.43
C LEU A 528 1.83 -13.90 -6.47
N ASN A 529 2.24 -14.80 -7.37
CA ASN A 529 1.36 -15.41 -8.37
C ASN A 529 0.73 -16.72 -7.85
N ALA A 530 -0.20 -17.30 -8.64
CA ALA A 530 -0.93 -18.50 -8.26
C ALA A 530 -0.01 -19.71 -8.00
N ASP A 531 1.04 -19.90 -8.81
CA ASP A 531 2.00 -21.00 -8.63
C ASP A 531 2.81 -20.88 -7.35
N GLN A 532 3.30 -19.66 -7.06
CA GLN A 532 4.04 -19.35 -5.84
C GLN A 532 3.15 -19.53 -4.60
N LEU A 533 1.90 -19.08 -4.68
CA LEU A 533 0.92 -19.27 -3.61
C LEU A 533 0.61 -20.76 -3.41
N SER A 534 0.40 -21.54 -4.47
CA SER A 534 0.14 -22.98 -4.37
C SER A 534 1.23 -23.70 -3.57
N MET A 535 2.49 -23.41 -3.87
CA MET A 535 3.64 -24.00 -3.16
C MET A 535 3.66 -23.61 -1.67
N LEU A 536 3.38 -22.34 -1.35
CA LEU A 536 3.28 -21.88 0.04
C LEU A 536 2.09 -22.51 0.79
N GLY A 537 0.97 -22.71 0.08
CA GLY A 537 -0.23 -23.38 0.59
C GLY A 537 0.04 -24.83 0.92
N GLU A 538 0.65 -25.59 0.00
CA GLU A 538 1.11 -26.96 0.24
C GLU A 538 2.06 -27.05 1.42
N LYS A 539 2.96 -26.08 1.58
CA LYS A 539 3.92 -26.05 2.70
C LYS A 539 3.24 -25.81 4.07
N LEU A 540 2.11 -25.12 4.10
CA LEU A 540 1.35 -24.85 5.34
C LEU A 540 0.26 -25.90 5.62
N LEU A 541 -0.39 -26.42 4.59
CA LEU A 541 -1.54 -27.34 4.72
C LEU A 541 -1.18 -28.80 4.46
N GLY A 542 -0.04 -29.07 3.84
CA GLY A 542 0.41 -30.38 3.39
C GLY A 542 -0.13 -30.79 2.01
N PRO A 543 0.37 -31.90 1.43
CA PRO A 543 0.07 -32.32 0.06
C PRO A 543 -1.40 -32.72 -0.16
N THR A 544 -2.11 -33.13 0.88
CA THR A 544 -3.49 -33.63 0.81
C THR A 544 -4.56 -32.54 0.84
N SER A 545 -4.19 -31.30 1.17
CA SER A 545 -5.12 -30.16 1.33
C SER A 545 -4.69 -28.90 0.55
N GLY A 546 -3.56 -28.94 -0.18
CA GLY A 546 -2.98 -27.81 -0.91
C GLY A 546 -3.85 -27.22 -2.04
N GLY A 547 -4.91 -27.93 -2.44
CA GLY A 547 -5.90 -27.46 -3.43
C GLY A 547 -7.20 -26.89 -2.84
N SER A 548 -7.39 -26.91 -1.50
CA SER A 548 -8.64 -26.42 -0.90
C SER A 548 -8.54 -24.94 -0.53
N HIS A 549 -9.30 -24.09 -1.21
CA HIS A 549 -9.41 -22.64 -0.93
C HIS A 549 -9.90 -22.31 0.50
N ASP A 550 -10.44 -23.30 1.22
CA ASP A 550 -10.97 -23.20 2.58
C ASP A 550 -10.07 -23.82 3.67
N GLY A 551 -8.83 -24.22 3.32
CA GLY A 551 -7.89 -24.75 4.31
C GLY A 551 -7.71 -23.81 5.51
N LEU A 552 -7.89 -24.31 6.73
CA LEU A 552 -7.76 -23.56 7.97
C LEU A 552 -6.35 -23.69 8.56
N ILE A 553 -5.71 -22.56 8.81
CA ILE A 553 -4.32 -22.48 9.29
C ILE A 553 -4.32 -21.92 10.71
N PRO A 554 -3.78 -22.66 11.70
CA PRO A 554 -3.65 -22.16 13.06
C PRO A 554 -2.53 -21.12 13.17
N TRP A 555 -2.68 -20.17 14.09
CA TRP A 555 -1.64 -19.18 14.43
C TRP A 555 -0.30 -19.84 14.80
N THR A 556 -0.36 -20.97 15.51
CA THR A 556 0.83 -21.70 15.94
C THR A 556 1.67 -22.12 14.74
N ARG A 557 1.05 -22.71 13.71
CA ARG A 557 1.75 -23.12 12.48
C ARG A 557 2.35 -21.95 11.70
N PHE A 558 1.73 -20.78 11.76
CA PHE A 558 2.20 -19.60 11.04
C PHE A 558 3.44 -18.96 11.70
N CYS A 559 3.45 -18.80 13.03
CA CYS A 559 4.46 -17.98 13.72
C CYS A 559 5.16 -18.64 14.93
N LYS A 560 4.70 -19.79 15.44
CA LYS A 560 5.30 -20.46 16.63
C LYS A 560 5.98 -21.80 16.32
N GLU A 561 5.30 -22.67 15.60
CA GLU A 561 5.79 -24.00 15.25
C GLU A 561 6.86 -23.88 14.17
N ASN A 562 7.87 -24.71 14.30
CA ASN A 562 8.86 -24.84 13.26
C ASN A 562 8.26 -25.57 12.06
N ILE A 563 8.60 -25.12 10.85
CA ILE A 563 8.25 -25.86 9.64
C ILE A 563 8.89 -27.25 9.71
N SER A 564 8.17 -28.28 9.29
CA SER A 564 8.64 -29.68 9.22
C SER A 564 10.12 -29.75 8.78
N ASP A 565 10.95 -30.32 9.65
CA ASP A 565 12.41 -30.51 9.52
C ASP A 565 13.32 -29.29 9.71
N LYS A 566 12.82 -28.14 10.21
CA LYS A 566 13.61 -26.89 10.38
C LYS A 566 13.56 -26.30 11.78
N SER A 567 14.42 -25.32 12.06
CA SER A 567 14.56 -24.68 13.37
C SER A 567 13.91 -23.30 13.48
N PHE A 568 13.07 -22.92 12.51
CA PHE A 568 12.41 -21.62 12.47
C PHE A 568 10.95 -21.69 11.97
N PRO A 569 10.08 -20.73 12.39
CA PRO A 569 8.71 -20.62 11.93
C PRO A 569 8.55 -20.13 10.49
N PHE A 570 7.37 -20.39 9.90
CA PHE A 570 7.03 -20.01 8.53
C PHE A 570 7.13 -18.51 8.27
N TRP A 571 6.56 -17.68 9.14
CA TRP A 571 6.57 -16.23 8.92
C TRP A 571 7.99 -15.64 8.94
N LEU A 572 8.86 -16.06 9.86
CA LEU A 572 10.24 -15.55 9.94
C LEU A 572 11.06 -15.91 8.69
N TRP A 573 10.75 -17.05 8.06
CA TRP A 573 11.36 -17.43 6.78
C TRP A 573 10.92 -16.53 5.63
N ILE A 574 9.62 -16.25 5.51
CA ILE A 574 9.08 -15.35 4.49
C ILE A 574 9.63 -13.92 4.70
N GLU A 575 9.73 -13.47 5.95
CA GLU A 575 10.27 -12.15 6.26
C GLU A 575 11.76 -12.04 5.89
N GLY A 576 12.56 -13.06 6.18
CA GLY A 576 13.97 -13.11 5.75
C GLY A 576 14.11 -13.07 4.21
N ILE A 577 13.21 -13.72 3.47
CA ILE A 577 13.16 -13.62 2.01
C ILE A 577 12.79 -12.20 1.56
N LEU A 578 11.78 -11.57 2.15
CA LEU A 578 11.39 -10.20 1.83
C LEU A 578 12.53 -9.21 2.11
N GLU A 579 13.28 -9.39 3.21
CA GLU A 579 14.45 -8.57 3.52
C GLU A 579 15.56 -8.74 2.46
N LEU A 580 15.80 -9.98 2.03
CA LEU A 580 16.76 -10.30 0.96
C LEU A 580 16.36 -9.63 -0.37
N ILE A 581 15.09 -9.74 -0.76
CA ILE A 581 14.58 -9.12 -1.99
C ILE A 581 14.75 -7.61 -1.91
N LYS A 582 14.30 -7.00 -0.81
CA LYS A 582 14.34 -5.55 -0.64
C LYS A 582 15.76 -4.97 -0.76
N LYS A 583 16.76 -5.66 -0.21
CA LYS A 583 18.14 -5.15 -0.16
C LYS A 583 18.97 -5.50 -1.39
N HIS A 584 18.78 -6.68 -2.00
CA HIS A 584 19.71 -7.19 -3.01
C HIS A 584 19.06 -7.61 -4.34
N LEU A 585 17.76 -7.92 -4.38
CA LEU A 585 17.12 -8.54 -5.57
C LEU A 585 15.91 -7.76 -6.11
N LEU A 586 15.72 -6.50 -5.69
CA LEU A 586 14.51 -5.73 -5.95
C LEU A 586 14.18 -5.64 -7.45
N CYS A 587 15.17 -5.30 -8.28
CA CYS A 587 14.98 -5.14 -9.72
C CYS A 587 14.68 -6.48 -10.41
N LEU A 588 15.42 -7.54 -10.06
CA LEU A 588 15.24 -8.88 -10.63
C LEU A 588 13.88 -9.48 -10.27
N TRP A 589 13.41 -9.21 -9.05
CA TRP A 589 12.08 -9.63 -8.60
C TRP A 589 11.00 -8.89 -9.38
N ASN A 590 11.06 -7.55 -9.43
CA ASN A 590 10.03 -6.72 -10.09
C ASN A 590 9.81 -7.15 -11.55
N ASP A 591 10.90 -7.42 -12.27
CA ASP A 591 10.84 -7.75 -13.70
C ASP A 591 10.46 -9.22 -13.95
N GLY A 592 10.18 -9.99 -12.89
CA GLY A 592 9.68 -11.36 -12.98
C GLY A 592 10.72 -12.40 -13.37
N CYS A 593 12.02 -12.07 -13.31
CA CYS A 593 13.10 -13.01 -13.61
C CYS A 593 13.26 -14.09 -12.54
N ILE A 594 12.67 -13.89 -11.35
CA ILE A 594 12.74 -14.81 -10.21
C ILE A 594 11.43 -15.58 -10.07
N MET A 595 11.51 -16.91 -10.18
CA MET A 595 10.40 -17.80 -9.87
C MET A 595 10.12 -17.88 -8.37
N GLY A 596 11.17 -17.91 -7.54
CA GLY A 596 11.08 -17.76 -6.09
C GLY A 596 10.58 -19.01 -5.36
N PHE A 597 9.27 -19.25 -5.37
CA PHE A 597 8.63 -20.32 -4.58
C PHE A 597 8.22 -21.50 -5.45
N ILE A 598 9.06 -22.53 -5.51
CA ILE A 598 8.81 -23.78 -6.25
C ILE A 598 9.27 -24.97 -5.40
N SER A 599 8.47 -26.04 -5.35
CA SER A 599 8.84 -27.29 -4.68
C SER A 599 9.90 -28.05 -5.48
N LYS A 600 10.78 -28.80 -4.82
CA LYS A 600 11.83 -29.59 -5.51
C LYS A 600 11.27 -30.56 -6.55
N GLU A 601 10.05 -31.07 -6.33
CA GLU A 601 9.35 -31.96 -7.27
C GLU A 601 8.90 -31.21 -8.52
N LYS A 602 8.23 -30.06 -8.36
CA LYS A 602 7.77 -29.22 -9.47
C LYS A 602 8.95 -28.60 -10.23
N GLU A 603 10.02 -28.22 -9.54
CA GLU A 603 11.26 -27.74 -10.14
C GLU A 603 11.86 -28.76 -11.10
N ARG A 604 11.99 -30.03 -10.67
CA ARG A 604 12.48 -31.11 -11.52
C ARG A 604 11.55 -31.39 -12.68
N ALA A 605 10.23 -31.36 -12.46
CA ALA A 605 9.25 -31.55 -13.53
C ALA A 605 9.37 -30.47 -14.62
N LEU A 606 9.54 -29.20 -14.23
CA LEU A 606 9.69 -28.09 -15.18
C LEU A 606 11.00 -28.13 -15.96
N LEU A 607 12.08 -28.62 -15.34
CA LEU A 607 13.40 -28.70 -15.97
C LEU A 607 13.62 -29.99 -16.78
N LYS A 608 12.84 -31.05 -16.54
CA LYS A 608 13.04 -32.36 -17.16
C LYS A 608 12.94 -32.32 -18.69
N ASP A 609 12.00 -31.54 -19.22
CA ASP A 609 11.68 -31.47 -20.66
C ASP A 609 12.36 -30.27 -21.36
N GLN A 610 13.31 -29.61 -20.70
CA GLN A 610 13.94 -28.37 -21.17
C GLN A 610 15.34 -28.59 -21.75
N SER A 611 15.82 -27.60 -22.51
CA SER A 611 17.15 -27.67 -23.12
C SER A 611 18.28 -27.66 -22.06
N PRO A 612 19.40 -28.37 -22.31
CA PRO A 612 20.55 -28.32 -21.41
C PRO A 612 21.07 -26.90 -21.21
N GLY A 613 21.31 -26.52 -19.95
CA GLY A 613 21.70 -25.17 -19.55
C GLY A 613 20.53 -24.22 -19.27
N THR A 614 19.28 -24.70 -19.34
CA THR A 614 18.12 -23.98 -18.80
C THR A 614 18.16 -24.01 -17.26
N PHE A 615 17.99 -22.84 -16.64
CA PHE A 615 18.03 -22.68 -15.18
C PHE A 615 16.83 -21.91 -14.61
N LEU A 616 16.58 -22.14 -13.32
CA LEU A 616 15.52 -21.52 -12.52
C LEU A 616 16.10 -20.87 -11.27
N LEU A 617 15.52 -19.74 -10.86
CA LEU A 617 15.88 -19.04 -9.63
C LEU A 617 14.83 -19.29 -8.53
N ARG A 618 15.23 -19.85 -7.39
CA ARG A 618 14.33 -20.10 -6.25
C ARG A 618 14.92 -19.67 -4.92
N PHE A 619 14.06 -19.41 -3.94
CA PHE A 619 14.48 -19.14 -2.58
C PHE A 619 14.80 -20.44 -1.85
N SER A 620 15.85 -20.40 -1.04
CA SER A 620 16.22 -21.51 -0.17
C SER A 620 15.18 -21.67 0.91
N GLU A 621 14.67 -22.89 1.03
CA GLU A 621 13.76 -23.23 2.09
C GLU A 621 14.46 -23.53 3.41
N SER A 622 15.79 -23.73 3.40
CA SER A 622 16.57 -24.20 4.56
C SER A 622 17.27 -23.06 5.32
N SER A 623 17.38 -21.87 4.72
CA SER A 623 18.02 -20.71 5.35
C SER A 623 17.01 -19.86 6.11
N LYS A 624 17.28 -19.59 7.39
CA LYS A 624 16.48 -18.67 8.21
C LYS A 624 16.59 -17.22 7.75
N GLU A 625 17.78 -16.79 7.33
CA GLU A 625 18.04 -15.38 6.97
C GLU A 625 17.58 -15.03 5.55
N GLY A 626 16.92 -15.96 4.85
CA GLY A 626 16.64 -15.83 3.43
C GLY A 626 17.91 -16.06 2.59
N ALA A 627 17.78 -16.88 1.55
CA ALA A 627 18.85 -17.07 0.57
C ALA A 627 18.25 -17.38 -0.78
N ILE A 628 18.97 -17.06 -1.86
CA ILE A 628 18.59 -17.40 -3.24
C ILE A 628 19.54 -18.46 -3.78
N THR A 629 18.99 -19.41 -4.54
CA THR A 629 19.76 -20.44 -5.23
C THR A 629 19.22 -20.58 -6.64
N PHE A 630 20.04 -21.12 -7.52
CA PHE A 630 19.64 -21.48 -8.87
C PHE A 630 19.89 -22.96 -9.12
N THR A 631 19.00 -23.56 -9.90
CA THR A 631 19.08 -24.97 -10.30
C THR A 631 19.06 -25.02 -11.82
N TRP A 632 19.92 -25.85 -12.39
CA TRP A 632 20.01 -26.04 -13.83
C TRP A 632 20.04 -27.53 -14.19
N VAL A 633 19.72 -27.81 -15.46
CA VAL A 633 19.72 -29.16 -16.03
C VAL A 633 20.89 -29.37 -16.98
N GLU A 634 21.59 -30.49 -16.83
CA GLU A 634 22.67 -30.96 -17.72
C GLU A 634 22.39 -32.42 -18.13
N GLY A 635 22.87 -32.83 -19.31
CA GLY A 635 22.70 -34.20 -19.82
C GLY A 635 21.73 -34.32 -21.00
N SER A 636 21.69 -35.51 -21.60
CA SER A 636 20.81 -35.82 -22.73
C SER A 636 19.35 -36.00 -22.25
N GLN A 637 18.37 -35.80 -23.15
CA GLN A 637 16.93 -35.87 -22.83
C GLN A 637 16.49 -37.19 -22.14
N ASN A 638 17.26 -38.27 -22.26
CA ASN A 638 16.95 -39.55 -21.62
C ASN A 638 17.39 -39.66 -20.15
N GLU A 639 18.38 -38.87 -19.70
CA GLU A 639 18.86 -38.86 -18.29
C GLU A 639 19.27 -37.43 -17.84
N PRO A 640 18.30 -36.56 -17.54
CA PRO A 640 18.59 -35.20 -17.07
C PRO A 640 19.17 -35.21 -15.66
N GLN A 641 20.37 -34.65 -15.49
CA GLN A 641 20.99 -34.38 -14.19
C GLN A 641 20.63 -32.96 -13.72
N PHE A 642 20.18 -32.86 -12.47
CA PHE A 642 19.83 -31.58 -11.86
C PHE A 642 20.92 -31.15 -10.88
N HIS A 643 21.45 -29.95 -11.08
CA HIS A 643 22.47 -29.36 -10.24
C HIS A 643 21.90 -28.12 -9.54
N SER A 644 22.15 -27.98 -8.23
CA SER A 644 21.77 -26.79 -7.46
C SER A 644 22.98 -26.26 -6.71
N VAL A 645 23.17 -24.95 -6.71
CA VAL A 645 24.23 -24.30 -5.93
C VAL A 645 23.86 -24.18 -4.45
N GLU A 646 24.90 -24.06 -3.62
CA GLU A 646 24.72 -23.64 -2.23
C GLU A 646 24.02 -22.27 -2.20
N PRO A 647 23.00 -22.08 -1.34
CA PRO A 647 22.24 -20.83 -1.33
C PRO A 647 23.06 -19.59 -0.97
N TYR A 648 22.98 -18.56 -1.80
CA TYR A 648 23.59 -17.26 -1.55
C TYR A 648 22.75 -16.44 -0.56
N THR A 649 23.36 -16.06 0.55
CA THR A 649 22.77 -15.23 1.59
C THR A 649 23.15 -13.76 1.37
N LYS A 650 22.64 -12.89 2.26
CA LYS A 650 23.02 -11.47 2.30
C LYS A 650 24.54 -11.24 2.37
N LYS A 651 25.32 -12.18 2.93
CA LYS A 651 26.77 -12.03 3.08
C LYS A 651 27.47 -12.06 1.71
N GLU A 652 27.13 -13.04 0.89
CA GLU A 652 27.71 -13.19 -0.44
C GLU A 652 27.18 -12.09 -1.39
N LEU A 653 25.88 -11.80 -1.31
CA LEU A 653 25.21 -10.78 -2.13
C LEU A 653 25.63 -9.34 -1.81
N SER A 654 26.26 -9.12 -0.65
CA SER A 654 26.85 -7.82 -0.31
C SER A 654 28.24 -7.65 -0.93
N ALA A 655 28.93 -8.74 -1.26
CA ALA A 655 30.25 -8.70 -1.88
C ALA A 655 30.17 -8.66 -3.41
N VAL A 656 29.27 -9.46 -4.01
CA VAL A 656 29.07 -9.53 -5.46
C VAL A 656 27.57 -9.49 -5.76
N THR A 657 27.16 -8.74 -6.78
CA THR A 657 25.75 -8.67 -7.15
C THR A 657 25.27 -10.00 -7.72
N PHE A 658 24.00 -10.36 -7.49
CA PHE A 658 23.47 -11.63 -8.00
C PHE A 658 23.55 -11.77 -9.53
N PRO A 659 23.24 -10.73 -10.35
CA PRO A 659 23.46 -10.78 -11.79
C PRO A 659 24.91 -11.08 -12.19
N ASP A 660 25.88 -10.49 -11.48
CA ASP A 660 27.31 -10.73 -11.77
C ASP A 660 27.73 -12.15 -11.38
N ILE A 661 27.16 -12.70 -10.30
CA ILE A 661 27.32 -14.13 -9.96
C ILE A 661 26.81 -14.98 -11.11
N ILE A 662 25.59 -14.75 -11.61
CA ILE A 662 25.01 -15.52 -12.75
C ILE A 662 25.87 -15.37 -14.01
N ARG A 663 26.41 -14.18 -14.27
CA ARG A 663 27.26 -13.90 -15.45
C ARG A 663 28.58 -14.65 -15.39
N ASN A 664 29.26 -14.56 -14.25
CA ASN A 664 30.64 -15.02 -14.07
C ASN A 664 30.73 -16.43 -13.46
N TYR A 665 29.59 -17.08 -13.16
CA TYR A 665 29.57 -18.43 -12.61
C TYR A 665 30.29 -19.40 -13.54
N LYS A 666 31.20 -20.19 -13.00
CA LYS A 666 31.92 -21.24 -13.72
C LYS A 666 31.92 -22.52 -12.90
N VAL A 667 31.70 -23.64 -13.57
CA VAL A 667 31.79 -24.98 -12.99
C VAL A 667 32.82 -25.76 -13.81
N MET A 668 33.57 -26.64 -13.14
CA MET A 668 34.45 -27.58 -13.83
C MET A 668 33.57 -28.62 -14.54
N ALA A 669 33.46 -28.53 -15.87
CA ALA A 669 32.74 -29.52 -16.66
C ALA A 669 33.45 -30.88 -16.59
N ALA A 670 32.80 -31.96 -17.05
CA ALA A 670 33.37 -33.31 -17.10
C ALA A 670 34.71 -33.40 -17.88
N GLU A 671 35.02 -32.37 -18.67
CA GLU A 671 36.23 -32.23 -19.49
C GLU A 671 37.33 -31.35 -18.82
N ASN A 672 37.20 -30.99 -17.53
CA ASN A 672 38.10 -30.07 -16.80
C ASN A 672 38.23 -28.66 -17.41
N ILE A 673 37.31 -28.26 -18.28
CA ILE A 673 37.22 -26.90 -18.83
C ILE A 673 36.22 -26.10 -17.98
N PRO A 674 36.59 -24.91 -17.46
CA PRO A 674 35.70 -24.08 -16.67
C PRO A 674 34.67 -23.39 -17.58
N GLU A 675 33.49 -23.98 -17.70
CA GLU A 675 32.37 -23.43 -18.48
C GLU A 675 31.29 -22.84 -17.59
N ASN A 676 30.54 -21.87 -18.11
CA ASN A 676 29.33 -21.39 -17.45
C ASN A 676 28.16 -22.28 -17.89
N PRO A 677 27.58 -23.09 -16.99
CA PRO A 677 26.48 -23.98 -17.34
C PRO A 677 25.15 -23.23 -17.58
N LEU A 678 25.07 -21.95 -17.17
CA LEU A 678 23.86 -21.14 -17.25
C LEU A 678 23.76 -20.47 -18.63
N ARG A 679 22.83 -20.95 -19.47
CA ARG A 679 22.60 -20.47 -20.83
C ARG A 679 21.24 -19.79 -20.98
N PHE A 680 20.17 -20.44 -20.53
CA PHE A 680 18.79 -19.97 -20.69
C PHE A 680 18.08 -19.86 -19.34
N LEU A 681 17.40 -18.74 -19.09
CA LEU A 681 16.46 -18.60 -17.99
C LEU A 681 15.10 -19.16 -18.46
N TYR A 682 14.47 -20.00 -17.64
CA TYR A 682 13.15 -20.54 -17.95
C TYR A 682 12.11 -19.42 -18.24
N PRO A 683 11.22 -19.56 -19.26
CA PRO A 683 11.07 -20.74 -20.13
C PRO A 683 12.19 -20.96 -21.14
N ASP A 684 12.59 -19.95 -21.92
CA ASP A 684 13.65 -20.06 -22.95
C ASP A 684 14.27 -18.67 -23.26
N ILE A 685 14.61 -17.92 -22.22
CA ILE A 685 15.15 -16.55 -22.35
C ILE A 685 16.67 -16.62 -22.25
N PRO A 686 17.43 -16.12 -23.26
CA PRO A 686 18.88 -16.06 -23.15
C PRO A 686 19.32 -15.29 -21.90
N LYS A 687 20.30 -15.82 -21.17
CA LYS A 687 20.80 -15.23 -19.91
C LYS A 687 21.10 -13.73 -20.03
N ASP A 688 21.81 -13.33 -21.07
CA ASP A 688 22.21 -11.93 -21.27
C ASP A 688 21.02 -11.03 -21.63
N ASN A 689 19.96 -11.58 -22.24
CA ASN A 689 18.72 -10.83 -22.48
C ASN A 689 17.95 -10.59 -21.18
N ALA A 690 17.94 -11.57 -20.26
CA ALA A 690 17.24 -11.45 -18.98
C ALA A 690 17.99 -10.55 -17.98
N PHE A 691 19.30 -10.73 -17.84
CA PHE A 691 20.10 -10.08 -16.79
C PHE A 691 21.03 -8.97 -17.30
N GLY A 692 21.18 -8.78 -18.61
CA GLY A 692 22.13 -7.85 -19.22
C GLY A 692 22.03 -6.41 -18.73
N LYS A 693 20.80 -5.94 -18.49
CA LYS A 693 20.50 -4.62 -17.93
C LYS A 693 21.02 -4.41 -16.51
N TYR A 694 21.34 -5.47 -15.77
CA TYR A 694 21.81 -5.40 -14.39
C TYR A 694 23.27 -5.79 -14.21
N TYR A 695 23.98 -6.13 -15.30
CA TYR A 695 25.40 -6.42 -15.20
C TYR A 695 26.15 -5.16 -14.80
N SER A 696 27.04 -5.31 -13.82
CA SER A 696 27.94 -4.24 -13.45
C SER A 696 28.84 -3.94 -14.65
N ARG A 697 28.68 -2.76 -15.24
CA ARG A 697 29.63 -2.26 -16.23
C ARG A 697 30.93 -1.93 -15.51
N PRO A 698 32.11 -2.25 -16.08
CA PRO A 698 33.36 -1.71 -15.57
C PRO A 698 33.21 -0.19 -15.53
N LYS A 699 33.47 0.46 -14.38
CA LYS A 699 33.70 1.91 -14.38
C LYS A 699 34.87 2.15 -15.33
N GLU A 700 34.61 2.81 -16.46
CA GLU A 700 35.67 3.37 -17.28
C GLU A 700 36.54 4.22 -16.36
N ALA A 701 37.84 3.91 -16.32
CA ALA A 701 38.78 4.75 -15.62
C ALA A 701 38.70 6.15 -16.26
N PRO A 702 38.71 7.24 -15.47
CA PRO A 702 38.85 8.57 -16.05
C PRO A 702 40.11 8.55 -16.94
N GLU A 703 39.96 9.02 -18.18
CA GLU A 703 41.08 9.09 -19.12
C GLU A 703 42.28 9.75 -18.43
N PRO A 704 43.48 9.13 -18.50
CA PRO A 704 44.66 9.76 -17.95
C PRO A 704 44.95 11.02 -18.78
N MET A 705 44.84 12.19 -18.16
CA MET A 705 45.49 13.39 -18.70
C MET A 705 46.99 13.09 -18.78
N ASP A 706 47.56 13.23 -19.98
CA ASP A 706 48.99 13.09 -20.26
C ASP A 706 49.82 13.99 -19.33
N LEU A 707 50.43 13.39 -18.31
CA LEU A 707 51.55 13.97 -17.58
C LEU A 707 52.60 12.88 -17.37
N ASP A 708 53.73 13.05 -18.05
CA ASP A 708 54.95 12.25 -17.93
C ASP A 708 55.39 12.12 -16.46
N GLY A 709 55.36 10.90 -15.93
CA GLY A 709 55.87 10.54 -14.61
C GLY A 709 56.05 9.02 -14.45
N PRO A 710 57.05 8.55 -13.68
CA PRO A 710 57.50 7.16 -13.72
C PRO A 710 56.48 6.18 -13.13
N LYS A 711 56.29 5.06 -13.85
CA LYS A 711 55.44 3.90 -13.55
C LYS A 711 55.34 3.57 -12.05
N GLY A 712 54.22 3.92 -11.43
CA GLY A 712 53.86 3.53 -10.06
C GLY A 712 52.80 2.42 -10.06
N ASN A 713 53.14 1.29 -9.44
CA ASN A 713 52.32 0.11 -9.08
C ASN A 713 50.83 0.14 -9.43
N GLY A 714 50.48 -0.47 -10.57
CA GLY A 714 49.11 -0.89 -10.83
C GLY A 714 48.73 -2.07 -9.92
N TYR A 715 47.82 -1.85 -8.98
CA TYR A 715 47.17 -2.95 -8.27
C TYR A 715 46.44 -3.82 -9.30
N ILE A 716 46.68 -5.14 -9.29
CA ILE A 716 45.95 -6.09 -10.14
C ILE A 716 44.47 -5.96 -9.83
N LYS A 717 43.65 -5.70 -10.85
CA LYS A 717 42.19 -5.69 -10.72
C LYS A 717 41.74 -7.12 -10.39
N THR A 718 41.43 -7.37 -9.12
CA THR A 718 40.93 -8.66 -8.65
C THR A 718 39.41 -8.66 -8.70
N GLU A 719 38.82 -9.57 -9.48
CA GLU A 719 37.38 -9.84 -9.49
C GLU A 719 37.13 -11.18 -8.77
N LEU A 720 36.19 -11.21 -7.83
CA LEU A 720 35.80 -12.43 -7.12
C LEU A 720 34.89 -13.26 -8.04
N ILE A 721 35.31 -14.48 -8.36
CA ILE A 721 34.55 -15.42 -9.20
C ILE A 721 34.13 -16.59 -8.30
N SER A 722 32.83 -16.87 -8.25
CA SER A 722 32.31 -18.06 -7.58
C SER A 722 32.49 -19.29 -8.48
N VAL A 723 33.30 -20.24 -8.04
CA VAL A 723 33.52 -21.53 -8.71
C VAL A 723 33.10 -22.66 -7.76
N SER A 724 32.27 -23.59 -8.25
CA SER A 724 31.89 -24.78 -7.50
C SER A 724 32.75 -25.97 -7.92
N GLU A 725 33.46 -26.59 -6.97
CA GLU A 725 34.18 -27.85 -7.20
C GLU A 725 33.20 -29.03 -7.21
N VAL A 726 33.29 -29.92 -8.20
CA VAL A 726 32.52 -31.15 -8.24
C VAL A 726 33.03 -32.08 -7.13
N HIS A 727 32.12 -32.66 -6.34
CA HIS A 727 32.48 -33.53 -5.20
C HIS A 727 33.37 -34.72 -5.65
N PRO A 728 34.45 -35.09 -4.93
CA PRO A 728 35.42 -36.11 -5.37
C PRO A 728 34.83 -37.51 -5.61
N SER A 729 33.62 -37.78 -5.13
CA SER A 729 32.88 -39.02 -5.37
C SER A 729 32.36 -39.19 -6.80
N ARG A 730 32.55 -38.20 -7.68
CA ARG A 730 32.27 -38.29 -9.14
C ARG A 730 33.52 -38.26 -10.02
N LEU A 731 34.72 -38.21 -9.44
CA LEU A 731 35.92 -38.60 -10.18
C LEU A 731 35.79 -40.10 -10.45
N GLN A 732 35.88 -40.51 -11.71
CA GLN A 732 35.92 -41.92 -12.07
C GLN A 732 36.95 -42.62 -11.17
N SER A 733 36.52 -43.67 -10.46
CA SER A 733 37.45 -44.52 -9.72
C SER A 733 38.51 -45.07 -10.69
N PRO A 734 39.77 -45.25 -10.24
CA PRO A 734 40.87 -45.74 -11.10
C PRO A 734 40.68 -47.19 -11.57
N GLU A 735 39.50 -47.79 -11.39
CA GLU A 735 39.16 -49.15 -11.80
C GLU A 735 38.68 -49.26 -13.26
N ASN A 736 38.48 -48.14 -13.96
CA ASN A 736 38.08 -48.11 -15.38
C ASN A 736 39.21 -47.76 -16.37
N LEU A 737 40.47 -47.70 -15.91
CA LEU A 737 41.61 -47.60 -16.82
C LEU A 737 41.98 -49.02 -17.28
N LEU A 738 41.68 -49.34 -18.55
CA LEU A 738 42.24 -50.53 -19.21
C LEU A 738 43.78 -50.41 -19.22
N PRO A 739 44.53 -51.48 -18.92
CA PRO A 739 45.99 -51.43 -18.98
C PRO A 739 46.45 -51.21 -20.43
N MET A 740 47.38 -50.26 -20.63
CA MET A 740 48.02 -50.01 -21.92
C MET A 740 48.69 -51.28 -22.46
N SER A 741 48.74 -51.39 -23.79
CA SER A 741 49.42 -52.53 -24.43
C SER A 741 50.94 -52.45 -24.24
N PRO A 742 51.67 -53.59 -24.23
CA PRO A 742 53.13 -53.61 -24.05
C PRO A 742 53.90 -52.76 -25.07
N GLU A 743 53.33 -52.58 -26.26
CA GLU A 743 53.92 -51.80 -27.36
C GLU A 743 53.86 -50.28 -27.08
N GLU A 744 52.79 -49.81 -26.42
CA GLU A 744 52.62 -48.41 -26.02
C GLU A 744 53.49 -48.04 -24.79
N PHE A 745 53.75 -49.01 -23.91
CA PHE A 745 54.62 -48.82 -22.75
C PHE A 745 56.09 -48.64 -23.13
N ASP A 746 56.56 -49.39 -24.13
CA ASP A 746 57.94 -49.29 -24.61
C ASP A 746 58.20 -47.95 -25.33
N GLU A 747 57.23 -47.41 -26.07
CA GLU A 747 57.35 -46.08 -26.69
C GLU A 747 57.41 -44.95 -25.65
N VAL A 748 56.63 -45.03 -24.56
CA VAL A 748 56.66 -44.04 -23.47
C VAL A 748 57.95 -44.12 -22.66
N SER A 749 58.51 -45.33 -22.48
CA SER A 749 59.80 -45.53 -21.78
C SER A 749 61.00 -44.94 -22.52
N TRP A 750 60.89 -44.73 -23.83
CA TRP A 750 61.90 -44.08 -24.66
C TRP A 750 61.83 -42.55 -24.62
N MET A 751 60.70 -41.97 -24.23
CA MET A 751 60.47 -40.53 -24.23
C MET A 751 60.62 -39.86 -22.85
N VAL A 752 60.69 -40.63 -21.76
CA VAL A 752 60.73 -40.11 -20.38
C VAL A 752 62.01 -40.57 -19.68
N SER A 753 62.69 -39.64 -19.00
CA SER A 753 63.93 -39.96 -18.29
C SER A 753 63.64 -40.81 -17.02
N PRO A 754 64.50 -41.79 -16.65
CA PRO A 754 64.25 -42.65 -15.49
C PRO A 754 64.06 -41.91 -14.14
N ALA A 755 64.52 -40.66 -14.04
CA ALA A 755 64.37 -39.84 -12.84
C ALA A 755 62.95 -39.26 -12.65
N GLU A 756 62.17 -39.13 -13.72
CA GLU A 756 60.79 -38.61 -13.66
C GLU A 756 59.78 -39.69 -13.28
N ILE A 757 60.09 -40.96 -13.55
CA ILE A 757 59.25 -42.11 -13.20
C ILE A 757 59.26 -42.38 -11.67
N ASP A 758 60.42 -42.24 -11.02
CA ASP A 758 60.56 -42.47 -9.57
C ASP A 758 59.85 -41.40 -8.71
N THR A 759 59.68 -40.20 -9.25
CA THR A 759 59.01 -39.09 -8.53
C THR A 759 57.50 -39.32 -8.42
N VAL A 760 56.89 -40.03 -9.39
CA VAL A 760 55.45 -40.31 -9.40
C VAL A 760 55.10 -41.51 -8.51
N VAL A 761 56.00 -42.49 -8.37
CA VAL A 761 55.77 -43.70 -7.56
C VAL A 761 55.89 -43.41 -6.05
N CYS A 762 56.71 -42.44 -5.63
CA CYS A 762 56.86 -42.06 -4.22
C CYS A 762 55.67 -41.31 -3.61
N ILE A 763 54.74 -40.76 -4.40
CA ILE A 763 53.58 -40.00 -3.89
C ILE A 763 52.39 -40.92 -3.54
N ILE A 764 52.35 -42.15 -4.08
CA ILE A 764 51.18 -43.04 -3.95
C ILE A 764 51.25 -43.97 -2.71
N ASN A 765 52.40 -44.11 -2.05
CA ASN A 765 52.56 -45.04 -0.91
C ASN A 765 53.24 -44.41 0.31
N GLN A 766 52.54 -43.54 1.07
CA GLN A 766 52.76 -43.42 2.53
C GLN A 766 51.48 -42.96 3.30
N PRO A 767 51.20 -43.55 4.48
CA PRO A 767 50.09 -43.13 5.35
C PRO A 767 50.51 -41.98 6.28
N PHE A 768 49.67 -40.95 6.40
CA PHE A 768 49.82 -39.87 7.40
C PHE A 768 49.58 -40.39 8.82
N PRO A 769 50.49 -40.17 9.80
CA PRO A 769 50.18 -40.28 11.22
C PRO A 769 50.01 -38.89 11.85
N GLY A 770 49.00 -38.74 12.71
CA GLY A 770 48.96 -37.67 13.72
C GLY A 770 47.74 -36.76 13.63
N GLY A 771 46.63 -37.17 14.26
CA GLY A 771 45.48 -36.30 14.47
C GLY A 771 45.68 -35.29 15.58
N LEU A 772 45.02 -34.13 15.48
CA LEU A 772 44.66 -33.27 16.60
C LEU A 772 43.27 -32.66 16.33
N ARG A 773 42.28 -33.16 17.09
CA ARG A 773 40.96 -32.55 17.27
C ARG A 773 41.12 -31.21 18.00
N TRP A 774 40.48 -30.16 17.51
CA TRP A 774 40.11 -29.01 18.34
C TRP A 774 38.66 -28.60 18.07
N ASN A 775 37.82 -28.93 19.07
CA ASN A 775 36.48 -28.40 19.27
C ASN A 775 36.56 -26.90 19.59
N PHE A 776 35.70 -26.07 19.00
CA PHE A 776 35.44 -24.72 19.51
C PHE A 776 33.96 -24.55 19.84
N HIS A 777 33.70 -24.55 21.14
CA HIS A 777 32.44 -24.16 21.76
C HIS A 777 32.53 -22.67 22.14
N PHE A 778 31.51 -21.90 21.79
CA PHE A 778 31.28 -20.53 22.23
C PHE A 778 31.05 -20.45 23.75
N SER A 779 31.55 -19.39 24.41
CA SER A 779 30.77 -18.57 25.38
C SER A 779 31.48 -17.28 25.83
N PHE A 780 30.65 -16.26 26.01
CA PHE A 780 30.87 -14.87 26.46
C PHE A 780 31.48 -14.73 27.87
N PHE A 781 32.17 -13.61 28.19
CA PHE A 781 31.72 -12.58 29.16
C PHE A 781 32.74 -11.42 29.38
N PHE A 782 32.19 -10.30 29.87
CA PHE A 782 32.71 -8.93 30.09
C PHE A 782 33.93 -8.75 31.03
N PRO A 783 34.58 -7.56 31.04
CA PRO A 783 35.82 -7.29 31.76
C PRO A 783 35.58 -6.75 33.18
N PHE A 784 36.39 -7.16 34.15
CA PHE A 784 36.52 -6.44 35.43
C PHE A 784 37.98 -6.38 35.93
N ARG A 785 38.22 -5.24 36.56
CA ARG A 785 39.44 -4.62 37.10
C ARG A 785 40.38 -5.51 37.94
N HIS A 786 41.67 -5.19 37.80
CA HIS A 786 42.72 -5.33 38.81
C HIS A 786 42.34 -4.71 40.17
N THR A 787 42.66 -5.40 41.26
CA THR A 787 43.52 -4.90 42.35
C THR A 787 43.96 -6.06 43.25
N SER A 788 45.17 -5.89 43.77
CA SER A 788 46.04 -6.77 44.55
C SER A 788 45.75 -6.80 46.06
N ASP A 789 46.13 -7.93 46.65
CA ASP A 789 46.64 -8.21 48.00
C ASP A 789 45.84 -7.91 49.29
N THR A 790 45.96 -8.92 50.17
CA THR A 790 45.62 -9.06 51.62
C THR A 790 44.17 -9.27 52.03
#